data_AF-A0A9P5SP51-F1
#
_entry.id   AF-A0A9P5SP51-F1
#
_cell.length_a   1.000
_cell.length_b   1.000
_cell.length_c   1.000
_cell.angle_alpha   90.00
_cell.angle_beta   90.00
_cell.angle_gamma   90.00
#
_symmetry.space_group_name_H-M   'P 1'
#
loop_
_entity.id
_entity.type
_entity.pdbx_description
1 polymer ?
#
loop_
_entity_poly.entity_id
_entity_poly.type
_entity_poly.pdbx_seq_one_letter_code
_entity_poly.pdbx_strand_id
1 'polypeptide(L)'
;MNISILSNAFEEWVNTFEGISRQCQHISDLSDGIVLFEVAADIDPKWFKLIRSAEMGDNWVHKYNNLKKLHKLVTRYIEEKLGQSLSELDPPNLNAIAKAGDTIEVLKLCELVIAIAVQCERNQHYIHKIQSLPHTSQHALMLSLEQDDLFREKEEMRLRIRDFEKFTAPHQTGKSRSDILMRTEMDHLRADLQKSEERRQDQELMINNQMKLISDLSRSEAELRERADEAAFLKDELEEHKHAVERLQKTENVIEKYKKKLEEGADLRRQIKLVEEQNHDLLERNREIEEEYRKVLALKSLMESYKEQILVLETKTSALVKDKIQQEHELRKQGLQLLQLEAGRVRDAEQIQVLEETVKELEFSSGGGGQPLSHDLDTDMEGSPHPSNNTMSTTSLKLRISQLEREVETLKEERQETGGSRATVLQHLLDDANKSKSQFEKDYLQEHQAKMTAEGELDRIRSGKGDESEVAFALRMMLNSCEKELFKAKNVLSEKEVVFEQTKKELAEAQSDLSMVGDDKLAALTIWKASNSKELTLLQREHEEQQQQLTKLEKENKQCLTELNSVLTEKDGLSKLSMEQKDTMQQQERAKTGQMMASMSREQLEDVNRQLEEQLAQVMAQKGQNSVKLKRAKDFIMQQDAIIKDGQPGSLQGELISRDEEIESLKYLWPLIIIYLIWTSMFDKAPEHGGRRSEWCRQWIGWKYFGQYFPMQLHKEQDLDPSRNYIFGYHPHGIISMGAAATFGTEGLGFSKVFPGIRPHLLTLQSNFQIPLYRDYIMAHGCCSVSKESCEHILNAGPGSSIAIVVGGAQESLAAKPGTLDLTLKKRLGFIKLALVNGADLVPTLAFGENDLYELYGSTRVSKTYQVQQFLKKVLGFTIPIFNGRGVFNYEFGLLPRRKPVHIVVGKAIRVKKVEGSPTSEQLMELQKQYIDEVMAIWEQYKDKYAVGRTQELRIVE
;
A
#
# COMPACT_ATOMS: atom_id res chain seq x y z
N MET A 1 23.87 9.76 71.23
CA MET A 1 25.23 9.26 70.90
C MET A 1 25.47 9.52 69.41
N ASN A 2 26.66 9.95 68.99
CA ASN A 2 26.96 10.15 67.58
C ASN A 2 27.09 8.78 66.89
N ILE A 3 26.13 8.45 66.01
CA ILE A 3 26.01 7.12 65.36
C ILE A 3 27.30 6.76 64.59
N SER A 4 27.99 7.76 64.03
CA SER A 4 29.26 7.54 63.32
C SER A 4 30.39 7.13 64.27
N ILE A 5 30.45 7.69 65.47
CA ILE A 5 31.48 7.35 66.47
C ILE A 5 31.24 5.94 67.00
N LEU A 6 29.97 5.58 67.26
CA LEU A 6 29.60 4.23 67.70
C LEU A 6 29.86 3.18 66.61
N SER A 7 29.56 3.50 65.35
CA SER A 7 29.83 2.62 64.21
C SER A 7 31.32 2.29 64.09
N ASN A 8 32.16 3.33 64.11
CA ASN A 8 33.61 3.14 64.04
C ASN A 8 34.14 2.33 65.24
N ALA A 9 33.57 2.55 66.43
CA ALA A 9 33.99 1.81 67.63
C ALA A 9 33.64 0.31 67.55
N PHE A 10 32.48 -0.05 67.00
CA PHE A 10 32.12 -1.45 66.77
C PHE A 10 32.92 -2.10 65.63
N GLU A 11 33.24 -1.36 64.57
CA GLU A 11 34.12 -1.85 63.49
C GLU A 11 35.51 -2.19 64.03
N GLU A 12 36.11 -1.29 64.82
CA GLU A 12 37.41 -1.50 65.46
C GLU A 12 37.38 -2.69 66.45
N TRP A 13 36.31 -2.80 67.26
CA TRP A 13 36.16 -3.90 68.21
C TRP A 13 36.01 -5.27 67.54
N VAL A 14 35.17 -5.40 66.52
CA VAL A 14 34.98 -6.65 65.78
C VAL A 14 36.27 -7.09 65.08
N ASN A 15 37.06 -6.15 64.58
CA ASN A 15 38.35 -6.45 63.94
C ASN A 15 39.45 -6.90 64.93
N THR A 16 39.22 -6.86 66.26
CA THR A 16 40.15 -7.42 67.25
C THR A 16 40.08 -8.94 67.37
N PHE A 17 39.12 -9.60 66.72
CA PHE A 17 38.94 -11.06 66.77
C PHE A 17 39.74 -11.74 65.65
N GLU A 18 40.61 -12.69 66.00
CA GLU A 18 41.50 -13.38 65.04
C GLU A 18 40.79 -14.49 64.23
N GLY A 19 39.60 -14.91 64.67
CA GLY A 19 38.83 -16.02 64.08
C GLY A 19 37.78 -15.61 63.04
N ILE A 20 37.73 -14.33 62.62
CA ILE A 20 36.74 -13.84 61.66
C ILE A 20 37.13 -14.14 60.21
N SER A 21 36.15 -14.50 59.38
CA SER A 21 36.37 -14.85 57.97
C SER A 21 36.66 -13.65 57.07
N ARG A 22 36.24 -12.45 57.46
CA ARG A 22 36.52 -11.19 56.77
C ARG A 22 36.63 -10.03 57.74
N GLN A 23 37.48 -9.05 57.41
CA GLN A 23 37.59 -7.80 58.15
C GLN A 23 36.39 -6.88 57.84
N CYS A 24 35.88 -6.22 58.88
CA CYS A 24 34.78 -5.26 58.79
C CYS A 24 35.35 -3.88 58.44
N GLN A 25 35.07 -3.36 57.25
CA GLN A 25 35.49 -2.00 56.84
C GLN A 25 34.38 -0.97 57.07
N HIS A 26 33.13 -1.41 56.93
CA HIS A 26 31.95 -0.61 57.21
C HIS A 26 30.94 -1.44 58.02
N ILE A 27 30.18 -0.79 58.91
CA ILE A 27 29.16 -1.47 59.73
C ILE A 27 28.11 -2.25 58.90
N SER A 28 27.86 -1.82 57.65
CA SER A 28 27.00 -2.53 56.70
C SER A 28 27.54 -3.91 56.30
N ASP A 29 28.84 -4.16 56.46
CA ASP A 29 29.46 -5.46 56.20
C ASP A 29 29.04 -6.49 57.24
N LEU A 30 28.46 -6.09 58.37
CA LEU A 30 27.90 -7.00 59.39
C LEU A 30 26.44 -7.38 59.09
N SER A 31 25.83 -6.83 58.02
CA SER A 31 24.41 -7.01 57.68
C SER A 31 24.02 -8.42 57.21
N ASP A 32 24.97 -9.31 56.92
CA ASP A 32 24.68 -10.72 56.61
C ASP A 32 24.71 -11.64 57.85
N GLY A 33 25.10 -11.10 59.00
CA GLY A 33 25.15 -11.78 60.28
C GLY A 33 26.26 -12.82 60.44
N ILE A 34 27.14 -13.03 59.45
CA ILE A 34 28.15 -14.11 59.48
C ILE A 34 29.28 -13.77 60.46
N VAL A 35 29.87 -12.59 60.32
CA VAL A 35 30.98 -12.12 61.17
C VAL A 35 30.53 -12.01 62.63
N LEU A 36 29.32 -11.50 62.89
CA LEU A 36 28.76 -11.45 64.25
C LEU A 36 28.51 -12.86 64.85
N PHE A 37 28.20 -13.85 64.02
CA PHE A 37 28.06 -15.23 64.46
C PHE A 37 29.42 -15.87 64.80
N GLU A 38 30.48 -15.53 64.06
CA GLU A 38 31.85 -15.95 64.34
C GLU A 38 32.35 -15.34 65.65
N VAL A 39 32.08 -14.06 65.89
CA VAL A 39 32.36 -13.39 67.17
C VAL A 39 31.61 -14.07 68.32
N ALA A 40 30.32 -14.37 68.16
CA ALA A 40 29.55 -15.08 69.18
C ALA A 40 30.08 -16.51 69.42
N ALA A 41 30.55 -17.20 68.38
CA ALA A 41 31.18 -18.52 68.47
C ALA A 41 32.53 -18.51 69.17
N ASP A 42 33.29 -17.41 69.11
CA ASP A 42 34.51 -17.23 69.89
C ASP A 42 34.20 -17.11 71.39
N ILE A 43 33.12 -16.37 71.74
CA ILE A 43 32.70 -16.13 73.13
C ILE A 43 32.27 -17.44 73.82
N ASP A 44 31.36 -18.20 73.20
CA ASP A 44 31.00 -19.54 73.67
C ASP A 44 30.82 -20.51 72.49
N PRO A 45 31.87 -21.28 72.13
CA PRO A 45 31.82 -22.22 71.01
C PRO A 45 30.90 -23.42 71.27
N LYS A 46 30.51 -23.67 72.52
CA LYS A 46 29.56 -24.76 72.85
C LYS A 46 28.12 -24.32 72.55
N TRP A 47 27.80 -23.05 72.76
CA TRP A 47 26.47 -22.48 72.52
C TRP A 47 26.28 -22.02 71.07
N PHE A 48 27.24 -21.28 70.54
CA PHE A 48 27.18 -20.70 69.20
C PHE A 48 27.99 -21.57 68.22
N LYS A 49 27.31 -22.42 67.44
CA LYS A 49 27.94 -23.30 66.44
C LYS A 49 28.11 -22.62 65.08
N LEU A 50 29.33 -22.61 64.54
CA LEU A 50 29.68 -22.06 63.22
C LEU A 50 28.72 -22.53 62.10
N ILE A 51 28.39 -21.58 61.21
CA ILE A 51 27.51 -21.79 60.05
C ILE A 51 28.30 -22.45 58.91
N ARG A 52 27.69 -23.39 58.16
CA ARG A 52 28.35 -24.09 57.04
C ARG A 52 28.38 -23.24 55.76
N SER A 53 29.45 -23.37 54.98
CA SER A 53 29.76 -22.58 53.76
C SER A 53 28.70 -22.57 52.63
N ALA A 54 27.67 -23.42 52.66
CA ALA A 54 26.61 -23.47 51.65
C ALA A 54 25.54 -22.36 51.75
N GLU A 55 25.55 -21.54 52.81
CA GLU A 55 24.61 -20.43 53.05
C GLU A 55 25.18 -19.05 52.65
N MET A 56 26.31 -19.02 51.95
CA MET A 56 27.10 -17.83 51.60
C MET A 56 26.67 -17.23 50.25
N GLY A 57 25.44 -16.74 50.16
CA GLY A 57 24.93 -16.03 48.98
C GLY A 57 24.49 -14.61 49.30
N ASP A 58 24.70 -13.67 48.37
CA ASP A 58 24.32 -12.25 48.49
C ASP A 58 22.79 -12.00 48.45
N ASN A 59 22.01 -13.08 48.55
CA ASN A 59 20.56 -13.06 48.58
C ASN A 59 20.09 -12.64 49.98
N TRP A 60 19.30 -11.56 50.06
CA TRP A 60 18.73 -11.03 51.30
C TRP A 60 17.96 -12.08 52.13
N VAL A 61 17.41 -13.12 51.49
CA VAL A 61 16.73 -14.23 52.18
C VAL A 61 17.71 -15.06 53.03
N HIS A 62 18.93 -15.29 52.54
CA HIS A 62 19.97 -15.98 53.31
C HIS A 62 20.47 -15.10 54.46
N LYS A 63 20.71 -13.80 54.20
CA LYS A 63 21.06 -12.81 55.25
C LYS A 63 20.03 -12.78 56.37
N TYR A 64 18.74 -12.72 56.02
CA TYR A 64 17.65 -12.72 57.00
C TYR A 64 17.60 -14.00 57.86
N ASN A 65 17.78 -15.18 57.25
CA ASN A 65 17.77 -16.44 57.99
C ASN A 65 18.94 -16.54 58.97
N ASN A 66 20.12 -16.06 58.57
CA ASN A 66 21.31 -16.03 59.43
C ASN A 66 21.10 -15.09 60.62
N LEU A 67 20.66 -13.85 60.37
CA LEU A 67 20.34 -12.87 61.40
C LEU A 67 19.26 -13.35 62.38
N LYS A 68 18.20 -13.98 61.86
CA LYS A 68 17.12 -14.56 62.67
C LYS A 68 17.63 -15.65 63.60
N LYS A 69 18.56 -16.48 63.12
CA LYS A 69 19.19 -17.53 63.93
C LYS A 69 20.12 -16.93 64.99
N LEU A 70 20.94 -15.95 64.62
CA LEU A 70 21.84 -15.25 65.53
C LEU A 70 21.07 -14.59 66.67
N HIS A 71 20.10 -13.73 66.33
CA HIS A 71 19.28 -13.02 67.30
C HIS A 71 18.60 -13.99 68.27
N LYS A 72 17.97 -15.06 67.77
CA LYS A 72 17.32 -16.07 68.62
C LYS A 72 18.28 -16.74 69.62
N LEU A 73 19.52 -17.02 69.22
CA LEU A 73 20.51 -17.67 70.08
C LEU A 73 21.10 -16.70 71.11
N VAL A 74 21.32 -15.44 70.71
CA VAL A 74 21.79 -14.34 71.57
C VAL A 74 20.76 -14.01 72.65
N THR A 75 19.50 -13.78 72.28
CA THR A 75 18.40 -13.51 73.22
C THR A 75 18.25 -14.65 74.23
N ARG A 76 18.25 -15.92 73.78
CA ARG A 76 18.18 -17.08 74.68
C ARG A 76 19.40 -17.22 75.57
N TYR A 77 20.59 -16.86 75.10
CA TYR A 77 21.78 -16.88 75.94
C TYR A 77 21.66 -15.87 77.08
N ILE A 78 21.18 -14.66 76.80
CA ILE A 78 20.96 -13.64 77.83
C ILE A 78 19.89 -14.09 78.84
N GLU A 79 18.80 -14.70 78.38
CA GLU A 79 17.73 -15.19 79.27
C GLU A 79 18.12 -16.43 80.08
N GLU A 80 18.71 -17.45 79.44
CA GLU A 80 18.97 -18.76 80.05
C GLU A 80 20.34 -18.86 80.76
N LYS A 81 21.36 -18.14 80.28
CA LYS A 81 22.73 -18.17 80.84
C LYS A 81 23.05 -16.95 81.71
N LEU A 82 22.60 -15.76 81.32
CA LEU A 82 22.85 -14.53 82.09
C LEU A 82 21.70 -14.17 83.04
N GLY A 83 20.52 -14.79 82.89
CA GLY A 83 19.38 -14.64 83.79
C GLY A 83 18.69 -13.27 83.72
N GLN A 84 18.87 -12.54 82.62
CA GLN A 84 18.32 -11.19 82.43
C GLN A 84 17.05 -11.21 81.57
N SER A 85 16.06 -10.39 81.94
CA SER A 85 14.79 -10.28 81.20
C SER A 85 14.89 -9.18 80.15
N LEU A 86 14.83 -9.54 78.86
CA LEU A 86 14.90 -8.62 77.71
C LEU A 86 13.57 -7.87 77.42
N SER A 87 12.62 -7.87 78.36
CA SER A 87 11.23 -7.47 78.13
C SER A 87 11.00 -5.97 77.88
N GLU A 88 12.01 -5.13 78.09
CA GLU A 88 11.93 -3.67 78.00
C GLU A 88 12.79 -3.07 76.86
N LEU A 89 13.49 -3.89 76.07
CA LEU A 89 14.33 -3.43 74.95
C LEU A 89 13.62 -3.62 73.60
N ASP A 90 13.67 -2.60 72.75
CA ASP A 90 13.10 -2.65 71.39
C ASP A 90 13.87 -3.68 70.53
N PRO A 91 13.22 -4.73 70.00
CA PRO A 91 13.91 -5.76 69.24
C PRO A 91 14.42 -5.22 67.90
N PRO A 92 15.64 -5.59 67.46
CA PRO A 92 16.22 -5.13 66.20
C PRO A 92 15.40 -5.63 64.99
N ASN A 93 15.18 -4.74 64.03
CA ASN A 93 14.42 -5.03 62.82
C ASN A 93 15.26 -5.79 61.79
N LEU A 94 15.26 -7.12 61.90
CA LEU A 94 16.04 -8.02 61.05
C LEU A 94 15.72 -7.91 59.54
N ASN A 95 14.51 -7.45 59.18
CA ASN A 95 14.15 -7.24 57.78
C ASN A 95 14.82 -6.00 57.18
N ALA A 96 14.95 -4.93 57.97
CA ALA A 96 15.64 -3.70 57.55
C ALA A 96 17.13 -3.97 57.35
N ILE A 97 17.74 -4.73 58.27
CA ILE A 97 19.14 -5.16 58.16
C ILE A 97 19.37 -6.00 56.88
N ALA A 98 18.57 -7.03 56.65
CA ALA A 98 18.80 -7.97 55.54
C ALA A 98 18.57 -7.37 54.14
N LYS A 99 17.65 -6.40 54.00
CA LYS A 99 17.26 -5.81 52.71
C LYS A 99 17.97 -4.51 52.39
N ALA A 100 18.20 -3.66 53.40
CA ALA A 100 18.69 -2.30 53.23
C ALA A 100 20.04 -2.06 53.92
N GLY A 101 20.56 -3.01 54.71
CA GLY A 101 21.81 -2.83 55.43
C GLY A 101 21.76 -1.68 56.44
N ASP A 102 20.58 -1.46 57.07
CA ASP A 102 20.34 -0.34 57.97
C ASP A 102 21.33 -0.33 59.15
N THR A 103 22.13 0.73 59.23
CA THR A 103 23.23 0.85 60.18
C THR A 103 22.76 0.93 61.63
N ILE A 104 21.61 1.57 61.89
CA ILE A 104 21.08 1.73 63.25
C ILE A 104 20.61 0.38 63.80
N GLU A 105 19.95 -0.41 62.95
CA GLU A 105 19.45 -1.73 63.34
C GLU A 105 20.58 -2.76 63.46
N VAL A 106 21.65 -2.63 62.68
CA VAL A 106 22.88 -3.44 62.85
C VAL A 106 23.56 -3.11 64.18
N LEU A 107 23.64 -1.83 64.55
CA LEU A 107 24.26 -1.42 65.82
C LEU A 107 23.53 -2.00 67.03
N LYS A 108 22.19 -2.01 67.04
CA LYS A 108 21.40 -2.67 68.10
C LYS A 108 21.74 -4.16 68.24
N LEU A 109 22.01 -4.84 67.13
CA LEU A 109 22.42 -6.25 67.16
C LEU A 109 23.85 -6.40 67.70
N CYS A 110 24.76 -5.49 67.36
CA CYS A 110 26.12 -5.46 67.91
C CYS A 110 26.15 -5.18 69.42
N GLU A 111 25.26 -4.32 69.93
CA GLU A 111 25.09 -4.02 71.35
C GLU A 111 24.73 -5.27 72.17
N LEU A 112 23.84 -6.12 71.65
CA LEU A 112 23.51 -7.40 72.29
C LEU A 112 24.70 -8.37 72.31
N VAL A 113 25.55 -8.36 71.27
CA VAL A 113 26.71 -9.25 71.18
C VAL A 113 27.84 -8.80 72.10
N ILE A 114 28.11 -7.49 72.20
CA ILE A 114 29.12 -6.97 73.15
C ILE A 114 28.67 -7.12 74.61
N ALA A 115 27.36 -6.99 74.89
CA ALA A 115 26.81 -7.27 76.21
C ALA A 115 27.09 -8.71 76.65
N ILE A 116 26.91 -9.69 75.75
CA ILE A 116 27.29 -11.08 76.01
C ILE A 116 28.81 -11.23 76.21
N ALA A 117 29.63 -10.54 75.42
CA ALA A 117 31.09 -10.62 75.52
C ALA A 117 31.64 -10.11 76.87
N VAL A 118 31.03 -9.05 77.43
CA VAL A 118 31.44 -8.45 78.73
C VAL A 118 30.90 -9.24 79.93
N GLN A 119 29.81 -9.99 79.74
CA GLN A 119 29.15 -10.74 80.82
C GLN A 119 29.44 -12.25 80.78
N CYS A 120 30.23 -12.75 79.82
CA CYS A 120 30.58 -14.17 79.75
C CYS A 120 31.61 -14.59 80.83
N GLU A 121 31.75 -15.90 81.06
CA GLU A 121 32.72 -16.46 82.03
C GLU A 121 34.18 -16.09 81.70
N ARG A 122 34.49 -15.76 80.44
CA ARG A 122 35.81 -15.33 79.95
C ARG A 122 35.88 -13.83 79.67
N ASN A 123 35.06 -13.02 80.35
CA ASN A 123 34.96 -11.59 80.08
C ASN A 123 36.28 -10.81 80.18
N GLN A 124 37.22 -11.22 81.05
CA GLN A 124 38.53 -10.56 81.20
C GLN A 124 39.28 -10.47 79.87
N HIS A 125 39.16 -11.47 79.00
CA HIS A 125 39.78 -11.47 77.68
C HIS A 125 39.17 -10.41 76.75
N TYR A 126 37.83 -10.31 76.73
CA TYR A 126 37.10 -9.37 75.87
C TYR A 126 37.17 -7.93 76.40
N ILE A 127 37.21 -7.74 77.72
CA ILE A 127 37.45 -6.44 78.35
C ILE A 127 38.85 -5.94 78.00
N HIS A 128 39.87 -6.80 78.03
CA HIS A 128 41.22 -6.43 77.60
C HIS A 128 41.27 -6.04 76.11
N LYS A 129 40.50 -6.71 75.23
CA LYS A 129 40.36 -6.31 73.83
C LYS A 129 39.72 -4.91 73.71
N ILE A 130 38.66 -4.61 74.47
CA ILE A 130 38.06 -3.26 74.51
C ILE A 130 39.09 -2.23 75.00
N GLN A 131 39.86 -2.54 76.04
CA GLN A 131 40.91 -1.65 76.59
C GLN A 131 42.12 -1.45 75.66
N SER A 132 42.27 -2.26 74.61
CA SER A 132 43.32 -2.09 73.59
C SER A 132 42.91 -1.15 72.45
N LEU A 133 41.63 -0.74 72.39
CA LEU A 133 41.11 0.17 71.37
C LEU A 133 41.49 1.64 71.65
N PRO A 134 41.35 2.56 70.69
CA PRO A 134 41.51 3.99 70.93
C PRO A 134 40.56 4.52 72.02
N HIS A 135 41.00 5.52 72.80
CA HIS A 135 40.22 6.09 73.93
C HIS A 135 38.82 6.60 73.50
N THR A 136 38.68 7.08 72.27
CA THR A 136 37.39 7.49 71.68
C THR A 136 36.43 6.31 71.52
N SER A 137 36.94 5.17 71.07
CA SER A 137 36.18 3.95 70.83
C SER A 137 35.87 3.24 72.15
N GLN A 138 36.82 3.24 73.10
CA GLN A 138 36.59 2.78 74.47
C GLN A 138 35.44 3.54 75.13
N HIS A 139 35.47 4.87 75.07
CA HIS A 139 34.43 5.70 75.67
C HIS A 139 33.07 5.51 74.98
N ALA A 140 33.03 5.36 73.66
CA ALA A 140 31.80 5.09 72.92
C ALA A 140 31.17 3.73 73.26
N LEU A 141 31.98 2.66 73.36
CA LEU A 141 31.49 1.33 73.76
C LEU A 141 31.09 1.30 75.24
N MET A 142 31.82 2.03 76.10
CA MET A 142 31.49 2.14 77.53
C MET A 142 30.17 2.87 77.74
N LEU A 143 29.91 3.97 77.04
CA LEU A 143 28.63 4.70 77.10
C LEU A 143 27.44 3.86 76.59
N SER A 144 27.68 2.95 75.64
CA SER A 144 26.67 2.00 75.13
C SER A 144 26.35 0.91 76.18
N LEU A 145 27.31 0.57 77.04
CA LEU A 145 27.14 -0.36 78.17
C LEU A 145 26.66 0.32 79.47
N GLU A 146 26.94 1.61 79.67
CA GLU A 146 26.61 2.40 80.88
C GLU A 146 25.11 2.64 81.07
N GLN A 147 24.32 2.47 80.01
CA GLN A 147 22.86 2.56 80.09
C GLN A 147 22.24 1.48 81.01
N ASP A 148 22.98 0.41 81.30
CA ASP A 148 22.58 -0.68 82.21
C ASP A 148 23.15 -0.55 83.66
N ASP A 149 24.27 0.15 83.89
CA ASP A 149 24.90 0.24 85.22
C ASP A 149 24.22 1.26 86.17
N LEU A 150 23.56 2.31 85.63
CA LEU A 150 22.76 3.28 86.39
C LEU A 150 21.57 2.65 87.13
N PHE A 151 21.08 1.52 86.64
CA PHE A 151 20.00 0.76 87.28
C PHE A 151 20.50 0.03 88.54
N ARG A 152 21.78 -0.36 88.58
CA ARG A 152 22.40 -1.12 89.67
C ARG A 152 22.74 -0.25 90.90
N GLU A 153 23.23 0.96 90.67
CA GLU A 153 23.59 1.93 91.73
C GLU A 153 22.36 2.44 92.50
N LYS A 154 21.22 2.57 91.82
CA LYS A 154 19.95 3.02 92.39
C LYS A 154 19.37 2.04 93.42
N GLU A 155 19.64 0.74 93.23
CA GLU A 155 19.11 -0.32 94.10
C GLU A 155 20.01 -0.56 95.33
N GLU A 156 21.33 -0.35 95.21
CA GLU A 156 22.25 -0.35 96.35
C GLU A 156 22.01 0.83 97.32
N MET A 157 21.71 2.02 96.82
CA MET A 157 21.42 3.18 97.66
C MET A 157 20.13 3.01 98.49
N ARG A 158 19.12 2.30 97.96
CA ARG A 158 17.88 2.01 98.68
C ARG A 158 18.07 1.05 99.86
N LEU A 159 19.05 0.16 99.79
CA LEU A 159 19.35 -0.80 100.86
C LEU A 159 20.09 -0.13 102.02
N ARG A 160 21.03 0.79 101.75
CA ARG A 160 21.77 1.53 102.80
C ARG A 160 20.89 2.46 103.64
N ILE A 161 19.87 3.06 103.05
CA ILE A 161 18.92 3.93 103.77
C ILE A 161 18.12 3.12 104.81
N ARG A 162 17.77 1.87 104.49
CA ARG A 162 17.01 0.98 105.38
C ARG A 162 17.81 0.50 106.59
N ASP A 163 19.14 0.42 106.46
CA ASP A 163 20.02 0.02 107.57
C ASP A 163 20.34 1.17 108.52
N PHE A 164 20.31 2.41 108.02
CA PHE A 164 20.56 3.61 108.83
C PHE A 164 19.40 3.93 109.79
N GLU A 165 18.16 3.61 109.40
CA GLU A 165 16.96 3.81 110.25
C GLU A 165 16.91 2.90 111.49
N LYS A 166 17.75 1.85 111.56
CA LYS A 166 17.78 0.92 112.71
C LYS A 166 18.71 1.36 113.84
N PHE A 167 19.59 2.34 113.64
CA PHE A 167 20.60 2.73 114.63
C PHE A 167 20.20 3.90 115.55
N THR A 168 19.07 4.56 115.30
CA THR A 168 18.61 5.72 116.07
C THR A 168 17.49 5.36 117.06
N ALA A 169 17.83 4.60 118.12
CA ALA A 169 16.98 4.45 119.30
C ALA A 169 17.66 5.07 120.54
N PRO A 170 16.97 5.89 121.35
CA PRO A 170 17.63 6.76 122.32
C PRO A 170 17.83 6.09 123.69
N HIS A 171 19.01 6.21 124.28
CA HIS A 171 19.21 6.06 125.74
C HIS A 171 20.04 7.22 126.29
N GLN A 172 19.53 7.79 127.39
CA GLN A 172 19.99 8.97 128.10
C GLN A 172 21.08 8.64 129.15
N THR A 173 22.00 9.57 129.41
CA THR A 173 22.20 10.31 130.69
C THR A 173 23.66 10.76 130.89
N GLY A 174 23.86 12.04 131.29
CA GLY A 174 25.19 12.57 131.66
C GLY A 174 25.36 14.10 131.59
N LYS A 175 24.50 14.86 132.29
CA LYS A 175 24.23 16.31 132.13
C LYS A 175 25.34 17.33 132.48
N SER A 176 26.60 16.93 132.68
CA SER A 176 27.68 17.91 132.98
C SER A 176 28.94 17.74 132.13
N ARG A 177 29.15 16.56 131.53
CA ARG A 177 30.11 16.38 130.42
C ARG A 177 29.45 16.76 129.10
N SER A 178 28.14 16.53 129.01
CA SER A 178 27.24 16.96 127.93
C SER A 178 27.41 18.43 127.57
N ASP A 179 27.40 19.38 128.50
CA ASP A 179 27.43 20.81 128.13
C ASP A 179 28.78 21.29 127.57
N ILE A 180 29.89 20.72 128.03
CA ILE A 180 31.22 21.02 127.49
C ILE A 180 31.41 20.31 126.15
N LEU A 181 30.98 19.05 126.04
CA LEU A 181 30.98 18.31 124.78
C LEU A 181 30.10 19.02 123.74
N MET A 182 28.88 19.42 124.12
CA MET A 182 27.93 20.14 123.28
C MET A 182 28.46 21.52 122.89
N ARG A 183 29.25 22.22 123.71
CA ARG A 183 29.92 23.46 123.27
C ARG A 183 31.04 23.18 122.27
N THR A 184 31.93 22.23 122.55
CA THR A 184 32.98 21.84 121.59
C THR A 184 32.40 21.27 120.30
N GLU A 185 31.27 20.58 120.38
CA GLU A 185 30.55 19.98 119.27
C GLU A 185 29.71 21.04 118.55
N MET A 186 29.15 22.04 119.24
CA MET A 186 28.56 23.22 118.60
C MET A 186 29.61 24.05 117.86
N ASP A 187 30.81 24.22 118.42
CA ASP A 187 31.89 24.94 117.73
C ASP A 187 32.46 24.12 116.56
N HIS A 188 32.52 22.78 116.69
CA HIS A 188 32.86 21.89 115.59
C HIS A 188 31.79 21.90 114.49
N LEU A 189 30.50 21.85 114.86
CA LEU A 189 29.37 21.94 113.94
C LEU A 189 29.30 23.31 113.27
N ARG A 190 29.69 24.39 113.94
CA ARG A 190 29.81 25.73 113.33
C ARG A 190 30.94 25.78 112.31
N ALA A 191 32.10 25.21 112.63
CA ALA A 191 33.22 25.12 111.68
C ALA A 191 32.90 24.23 110.48
N ASP A 192 32.18 23.12 110.70
CA ASP A 192 31.74 22.23 109.64
C ASP A 192 30.61 22.86 108.82
N LEU A 193 29.71 23.61 109.44
CA LEU A 193 28.68 24.40 108.74
C LEU A 193 29.33 25.46 107.86
N GLN A 194 30.32 26.20 108.35
CA GLN A 194 31.03 27.20 107.56
C GLN A 194 31.76 26.56 106.36
N LYS A 195 32.47 25.43 106.57
CA LYS A 195 33.08 24.68 105.47
C LYS A 195 32.06 24.14 104.48
N SER A 196 30.89 23.71 104.97
CA SER A 196 29.80 23.25 104.11
C SER A 196 29.18 24.40 103.33
N GLU A 197 29.09 25.60 103.92
CA GLU A 197 28.59 26.81 103.27
C GLU A 197 29.56 27.30 102.18
N GLU A 198 30.87 27.28 102.43
CA GLU A 198 31.91 27.57 101.43
C GLU A 198 31.84 26.57 100.27
N ARG A 199 31.75 25.26 100.55
CA ARG A 199 31.55 24.24 99.51
C ARG A 199 30.26 24.45 98.73
N ARG A 200 29.17 24.84 99.40
CA ARG A 200 27.89 25.13 98.75
C ARG A 200 28.02 26.35 97.83
N GLN A 201 28.73 27.40 98.23
CA GLN A 201 29.00 28.57 97.39
C GLN A 201 29.86 28.22 96.17
N ASP A 202 30.92 27.41 96.34
CA ASP A 202 31.75 26.94 95.23
C ASP A 202 30.94 26.10 94.23
N GLN A 203 30.06 25.24 94.74
CA GLN A 203 29.14 24.45 93.92
C GLN A 203 28.11 25.34 93.21
N GLU A 204 27.55 26.35 93.87
CA GLU A 204 26.65 27.31 93.24
C GLU A 204 27.34 28.10 92.13
N LEU A 205 28.60 28.50 92.32
CA LEU A 205 29.40 29.15 91.29
C LEU A 205 29.64 28.20 90.10
N MET A 206 29.95 26.93 90.36
CA MET A 206 30.15 25.92 89.33
C MET A 206 28.86 25.66 88.54
N ILE A 207 27.72 25.54 89.23
CA ILE A 207 26.40 25.37 88.61
C ILE A 207 26.08 26.58 87.74
N ASN A 208 26.33 27.81 88.21
CA ASN A 208 26.10 29.02 87.41
C ASN A 208 26.99 29.06 86.15
N ASN A 209 28.25 28.64 86.25
CA ASN A 209 29.15 28.55 85.09
C ASN A 209 28.69 27.46 84.11
N GLN A 210 28.27 26.30 84.62
CA GLN A 210 27.71 25.22 83.79
C GLN A 210 26.40 25.64 83.12
N MET A 211 25.51 26.33 83.82
CA MET A 211 24.27 26.88 83.25
C MET A 211 24.56 27.86 82.12
N LYS A 212 25.59 28.72 82.28
CA LYS A 212 26.01 29.63 81.21
C LYS A 212 26.54 28.87 79.99
N LEU A 213 27.38 27.86 80.20
CA LEU A 213 27.90 27.03 79.10
C LEU A 213 26.77 26.25 78.40
N ILE A 214 25.81 25.71 79.15
CA ILE A 214 24.62 25.04 78.60
C ILE A 214 23.80 26.02 77.75
N SER A 215 23.63 27.26 78.21
CA SER A 215 22.93 28.30 77.43
C SER A 215 23.66 28.62 76.12
N ASP A 216 24.99 28.78 76.17
CA ASP A 216 25.81 29.08 74.98
C ASP A 216 25.81 27.90 73.99
N LEU A 217 25.92 26.66 74.49
CA LEU A 217 25.83 25.45 73.67
C LEU A 217 24.43 25.26 73.07
N SER A 218 23.37 25.52 73.84
CA SER A 218 21.98 25.44 73.34
C SER A 218 21.73 26.45 72.22
N ARG A 219 22.30 27.65 72.33
CA ARG A 219 22.25 28.65 71.25
C ARG A 219 23.00 28.17 70.01
N SER A 220 24.22 27.65 70.18
CA SER A 220 24.98 27.10 69.07
C SER A 220 24.29 25.90 68.42
N GLU A 221 23.60 25.06 69.19
CA GLU A 221 22.81 23.93 68.69
C GLU A 221 21.61 24.43 67.85
N ALA A 222 20.95 25.49 68.27
CA ALA A 222 19.87 26.11 67.50
C ALA A 222 20.35 26.66 66.15
N GLU A 223 21.49 27.38 66.14
CA GLU A 223 22.09 27.92 64.90
C GLU A 223 22.57 26.79 63.96
N LEU A 224 23.10 25.69 64.50
CA LEU A 224 23.49 24.53 63.70
C LEU A 224 22.28 23.75 63.16
N ARG A 225 21.17 23.68 63.91
CA ARG A 225 19.92 23.10 63.42
C ARG A 225 19.35 23.89 62.24
N GLU A 226 19.32 25.22 62.34
CA GLU A 226 18.85 26.07 61.24
C GLU A 226 19.67 25.85 59.96
N ARG A 227 21.01 25.77 60.08
CA ARG A 227 21.88 25.45 58.93
C ARG A 227 21.69 24.03 58.39
N ALA A 228 21.39 23.07 59.26
CA ALA A 228 21.10 21.70 58.83
C ALA A 228 19.77 21.63 58.06
N ASP A 229 18.77 22.39 58.49
CA ASP A 229 17.47 22.52 57.81
C ASP A 229 17.63 23.21 56.45
N GLU A 230 18.43 24.27 56.36
CA GLU A 230 18.78 24.91 55.08
C GLU A 230 19.53 23.95 54.12
N ALA A 231 20.47 23.16 54.64
CA ALA A 231 21.19 22.17 53.83
C ALA A 231 20.28 21.04 53.35
N ALA A 232 19.29 20.63 54.16
CA ALA A 232 18.27 19.67 53.76
C ALA A 232 17.38 20.24 52.64
N PHE A 233 16.93 21.49 52.78
CA PHE A 233 16.14 22.18 51.75
C PHE A 233 16.88 22.28 50.40
N LEU A 234 18.15 22.71 50.43
CA LEU A 234 18.98 22.79 49.22
C LEU A 234 19.25 21.42 48.58
N LYS A 235 19.33 20.36 49.39
CA LYS A 235 19.48 18.99 48.90
C LYS A 235 18.21 18.53 48.19
N ASP A 236 17.04 18.81 48.74
CA ASP A 236 15.74 18.48 48.14
C ASP A 236 15.56 19.22 46.80
N GLU A 237 15.93 20.51 46.74
CA GLU A 237 15.91 21.30 45.50
C GLU A 237 16.88 20.75 44.44
N LEU A 238 18.07 20.29 44.85
CA LEU A 238 19.02 19.62 43.96
C LEU A 238 18.49 18.28 43.44
N GLU A 239 17.81 17.50 44.27
CA GLU A 239 17.16 16.24 43.86
C GLU A 239 16.00 16.50 42.88
N GLU A 240 15.21 17.55 43.09
CA GLU A 240 14.18 17.98 42.15
C GLU A 240 14.78 18.39 40.79
N HIS A 241 15.86 19.18 40.80
CA HIS A 241 16.56 19.55 39.57
C HIS A 241 17.17 18.34 38.85
N LYS A 242 17.72 17.36 39.58
CA LYS A 242 18.19 16.10 38.98
C LYS A 242 17.05 15.32 38.32
N HIS A 243 15.90 15.21 38.97
CA HIS A 243 14.72 14.61 38.37
C HIS A 243 14.24 15.39 37.13
N ALA A 244 14.33 16.72 37.13
CA ALA A 244 14.02 17.53 35.95
C ALA A 244 14.99 17.24 34.78
N VAL A 245 16.29 17.12 35.05
CA VAL A 245 17.31 16.74 34.04
C VAL A 245 17.03 15.35 33.47
N GLU A 246 16.70 14.36 34.30
CA GLU A 246 16.33 13.02 33.81
C GLU A 246 15.07 13.04 32.96
N ARG A 247 14.06 13.85 33.33
CA ARG A 247 12.85 14.04 32.50
C ARG A 247 13.22 14.64 31.15
N LEU A 248 14.05 15.67 31.13
CA LEU A 248 14.51 16.32 29.90
C LEU A 248 15.29 15.34 29.01
N GLN A 249 16.19 14.54 29.58
CA GLN A 249 16.95 13.57 28.80
C GLN A 249 16.07 12.43 28.25
N LYS A 250 15.02 12.03 28.98
CA LYS A 250 14.00 11.11 28.43
C LYS A 250 13.24 11.75 27.27
N THR A 251 12.87 13.03 27.36
CA THR A 251 12.20 13.73 26.27
C THR A 251 13.11 13.94 25.06
N GLU A 252 14.39 14.21 25.27
CA GLU A 252 15.39 14.33 24.20
C GLU A 252 15.56 13.03 23.43
N ASN A 253 15.69 11.90 24.13
CA ASN A 253 15.74 10.57 23.50
C ASN A 253 14.48 10.24 22.68
N VAL A 254 13.32 10.75 23.09
CA VAL A 254 12.07 10.60 22.35
C VAL A 254 12.09 11.49 21.11
N ILE A 255 12.51 12.76 21.22
CA ILE A 255 12.66 13.70 20.10
C ILE A 255 13.64 13.15 19.06
N GLU A 256 14.76 12.56 19.48
CA GLU A 256 15.76 11.98 18.58
C GLU A 256 15.19 10.78 17.79
N LYS A 257 14.36 9.95 18.44
CA LYS A 257 13.61 8.88 17.76
C LYS A 257 12.60 9.43 16.75
N TYR A 258 11.90 10.51 17.10
CA TYR A 258 10.98 11.17 16.16
C TYR A 258 11.71 11.79 14.97
N LYS A 259 12.86 12.42 15.20
CA LYS A 259 13.72 12.95 14.15
C LYS A 259 14.15 11.86 13.17
N LYS A 260 14.65 10.73 13.68
CA LYS A 260 15.03 9.58 12.85
C LYS A 260 13.87 9.04 12.02
N LYS A 261 12.67 8.92 12.59
CA LYS A 261 11.47 8.51 11.85
C LYS A 261 11.07 9.52 10.77
N LEU A 262 11.31 10.81 11.00
CA LEU A 262 11.00 11.87 10.05
C LEU A 262 11.97 11.85 8.87
N GLU A 263 13.26 11.54 9.13
CA GLU A 263 14.29 11.27 8.12
C GLU A 263 13.96 10.00 7.31
N GLU A 264 13.65 8.88 7.97
CA GLU A 264 13.20 7.64 7.31
C GLU A 264 11.94 7.88 6.45
N GLY A 265 11.00 8.70 6.95
CA GLY A 265 9.82 9.11 6.20
C GLY A 265 10.14 9.99 4.98
N ALA A 266 11.19 10.81 5.05
CA ALA A 266 11.64 11.61 3.91
C ALA A 266 12.27 10.73 2.82
N ASP A 267 13.03 9.72 3.21
CA ASP A 267 13.61 8.76 2.27
C ASP A 267 12.55 7.86 1.63
N LEU A 268 11.55 7.41 2.39
CA LEU A 268 10.38 6.73 1.85
C LEU A 268 9.62 7.59 0.83
N ARG A 269 9.44 8.89 1.10
CA ARG A 269 8.82 9.81 0.12
C ARG A 269 9.64 9.95 -1.16
N ARG A 270 10.98 9.99 -1.07
CA ARG A 270 11.85 9.99 -2.26
C ARG A 270 11.72 8.69 -3.06
N GLN A 271 11.66 7.55 -2.38
CA GLN A 271 11.48 6.25 -3.04
C GLN A 271 10.11 6.15 -3.71
N ILE A 272 9.04 6.63 -3.08
CA ILE A 272 7.70 6.68 -3.69
C ILE A 272 7.74 7.55 -4.96
N LYS A 273 8.34 8.75 -4.90
CA LYS A 273 8.45 9.62 -6.07
C LYS A 273 9.23 8.96 -7.22
N LEU A 274 10.32 8.24 -6.90
CA LEU A 274 11.09 7.50 -7.90
C LEU A 274 10.27 6.38 -8.55
N VAL A 275 9.48 5.65 -7.76
CA VAL A 275 8.59 4.59 -8.27
C VAL A 275 7.44 5.18 -9.09
N GLU A 276 6.93 6.35 -8.72
CA GLU A 276 5.92 7.08 -9.49
C GLU A 276 6.47 7.54 -10.85
N GLU A 277 7.69 8.10 -10.88
CA GLU A 277 8.39 8.45 -12.13
C GLU A 277 8.62 7.20 -13.00
N GLN A 278 9.07 6.09 -12.40
CA GLN A 278 9.24 4.82 -13.13
C GLN A 278 7.92 4.26 -13.68
N ASN A 279 6.82 4.38 -12.94
CA ASN A 279 5.50 3.97 -13.41
C ASN A 279 5.01 4.88 -14.55
N HIS A 280 5.30 6.18 -14.49
CA HIS A 280 4.99 7.11 -15.57
C HIS A 280 5.75 6.73 -16.85
N ASP A 281 7.05 6.48 -16.75
CA ASP A 281 7.88 6.03 -17.88
C ASP A 281 7.40 4.70 -18.47
N LEU A 282 6.94 3.77 -17.62
CA LEU A 282 6.38 2.48 -18.07
C LEU A 282 5.03 2.65 -18.76
N LEU A 283 4.18 3.56 -18.28
CA LEU A 283 2.91 3.89 -18.93
C LEU A 283 3.14 4.54 -20.30
N GLU A 284 4.11 5.44 -20.41
CA GLU A 284 4.48 6.07 -21.68
C GLU A 284 5.01 5.03 -22.67
N ARG A 285 5.93 4.14 -22.24
CA ARG A 285 6.39 3.02 -23.08
C ARG A 285 5.25 2.07 -23.49
N ASN A 286 4.31 1.78 -22.59
CA ASN A 286 3.15 0.95 -22.96
C ASN A 286 2.28 1.64 -24.00
N ARG A 287 2.07 2.96 -23.88
CA ARG A 287 1.35 3.75 -24.87
C ARG A 287 2.04 3.73 -26.23
N GLU A 288 3.37 3.87 -26.25
CA GLU A 288 4.18 3.76 -27.47
C GLU A 288 4.07 2.35 -28.10
N ILE A 289 4.17 1.30 -27.29
CA ILE A 289 4.03 -0.09 -27.76
C ILE A 289 2.62 -0.35 -28.30
N GLU A 290 1.58 0.20 -27.67
CA GLU A 290 0.20 0.10 -28.17
C GLU A 290 0.00 0.84 -29.49
N GLU A 291 0.60 2.02 -29.66
CA GLU A 291 0.59 2.76 -30.93
C GLU A 291 1.30 1.96 -32.03
N GLU A 292 2.47 1.39 -31.74
CA GLU A 292 3.20 0.51 -32.67
C GLU A 292 2.38 -0.75 -33.00
N TYR A 293 1.71 -1.35 -32.02
CA TYR A 293 0.84 -2.50 -32.24
C TYR A 293 -0.36 -2.16 -33.14
N ARG A 294 -0.95 -0.97 -32.99
CA ARG A 294 -2.01 -0.48 -33.91
C ARG A 294 -1.48 -0.33 -35.33
N LYS A 295 -0.27 0.21 -35.52
CA LYS A 295 0.37 0.30 -36.85
C LYS A 295 0.57 -1.08 -37.47
N VAL A 296 1.04 -2.06 -36.69
CA VAL A 296 1.22 -3.45 -37.14
C VAL A 296 -0.13 -4.11 -37.51
N LEU A 297 -1.19 -3.84 -36.74
CA LEU A 297 -2.55 -4.30 -37.05
C LEU A 297 -3.08 -3.73 -38.37
N ALA A 298 -2.86 -2.44 -38.63
CA ALA A 298 -3.23 -1.80 -39.89
C ALA A 298 -2.48 -2.43 -41.07
N LEU A 299 -1.17 -2.65 -40.93
CA LEU A 299 -0.36 -3.36 -41.94
C LEU A 299 -0.84 -4.79 -42.19
N LYS A 300 -1.29 -5.50 -41.16
CA LYS A 300 -1.87 -6.85 -41.30
C LYS A 300 -3.16 -6.83 -42.12
N SER A 301 -4.03 -5.86 -41.90
CA SER A 301 -5.27 -5.70 -42.70
C SER A 301 -4.96 -5.46 -44.18
N LEU A 302 -3.95 -4.62 -44.45
CA LEU A 302 -3.50 -4.32 -45.81
C LEU A 302 -2.85 -5.53 -46.48
N MET A 303 -2.05 -6.30 -45.73
CA MET A 303 -1.45 -7.55 -46.21
C MET A 303 -2.51 -8.58 -46.58
N GLU A 304 -3.59 -8.67 -45.81
CA GLU A 304 -4.69 -9.59 -46.10
C GLU A 304 -5.47 -9.16 -47.36
N SER A 305 -5.70 -7.85 -47.55
CA SER A 305 -6.24 -7.31 -48.81
C SER A 305 -5.33 -7.63 -50.01
N TYR A 306 -4.01 -7.52 -49.87
CA TYR A 306 -3.10 -7.88 -50.95
C TYR A 306 -3.09 -9.37 -51.25
N LYS A 307 -3.19 -10.24 -50.24
CA LYS A 307 -3.36 -11.69 -50.48
C LYS A 307 -4.64 -12.00 -51.23
N GLU A 308 -5.74 -11.33 -50.90
CA GLU A 308 -7.02 -11.53 -51.58
C GLU A 308 -6.95 -11.07 -53.04
N GLN A 309 -6.31 -9.92 -53.31
CA GLN A 309 -6.04 -9.46 -54.67
C GLN A 309 -5.13 -10.43 -55.46
N ILE A 310 -4.07 -10.96 -54.83
CA ILE A 310 -3.20 -11.96 -55.44
C ILE A 310 -3.98 -13.23 -55.78
N LEU A 311 -4.84 -13.71 -54.87
CA LEU A 311 -5.69 -14.89 -55.10
C LEU A 311 -6.63 -14.68 -56.29
N VAL A 312 -7.25 -13.50 -56.40
CA VAL A 312 -8.09 -13.13 -57.55
C VAL A 312 -7.28 -13.08 -58.85
N LEU A 313 -6.06 -12.55 -58.82
CA LEU A 313 -5.19 -12.53 -60.00
C LEU A 313 -4.71 -13.93 -60.39
N GLU A 314 -4.38 -14.79 -59.43
CA GLU A 314 -4.01 -16.19 -59.67
C GLU A 314 -5.16 -16.98 -60.29
N THR A 315 -6.38 -16.82 -59.77
CA THR A 315 -7.57 -17.48 -60.33
C THR A 315 -7.87 -17.00 -61.76
N LYS A 316 -7.75 -15.69 -62.02
CA LYS A 316 -7.90 -15.11 -63.37
C LYS A 316 -6.81 -15.61 -64.32
N THR A 317 -5.56 -15.69 -63.86
CA THR A 317 -4.45 -16.21 -64.66
C THR A 317 -4.66 -17.68 -64.99
N SER A 318 -5.12 -18.49 -64.02
CA SER A 318 -5.46 -19.89 -64.24
C SER A 318 -6.59 -20.06 -65.26
N ALA A 319 -7.62 -19.20 -65.20
CA ALA A 319 -8.70 -19.19 -66.20
C ALA A 319 -8.19 -18.82 -67.60
N LEU A 320 -7.40 -17.76 -67.73
CA LEU A 320 -6.81 -17.34 -69.01
C LEU A 320 -5.88 -18.41 -69.60
N VAL A 321 -5.12 -19.13 -68.77
CA VAL A 321 -4.30 -20.25 -69.23
C VAL A 321 -5.16 -21.39 -69.77
N LYS A 322 -6.29 -21.71 -69.13
CA LYS A 322 -7.24 -22.72 -69.64
C LYS A 322 -7.84 -22.29 -70.99
N ASP A 323 -8.28 -21.04 -71.11
CA ASP A 323 -8.84 -20.51 -72.36
C ASP A 323 -7.81 -20.51 -73.48
N LYS A 324 -6.55 -20.15 -73.18
CA LYS A 324 -5.44 -20.23 -74.14
C LYS A 324 -5.23 -21.66 -74.64
N ILE A 325 -5.20 -22.65 -73.75
CA ILE A 325 -5.04 -24.06 -74.13
C ILE A 325 -6.20 -24.51 -75.04
N GLN A 326 -7.43 -24.07 -74.73
CA GLN A 326 -8.60 -24.37 -75.53
C GLN A 326 -8.52 -23.77 -76.94
N GLN A 327 -8.14 -22.50 -77.04
CA GLN A 327 -7.93 -21.81 -78.32
C GLN A 327 -6.80 -22.46 -79.14
N GLU A 328 -5.68 -22.85 -78.52
CA GLU A 328 -4.60 -23.58 -79.21
C GLU A 328 -5.07 -24.94 -79.76
N HIS A 329 -5.97 -25.63 -79.05
CA HIS A 329 -6.54 -26.88 -79.51
C HIS A 329 -7.50 -26.68 -80.70
N GLU A 330 -8.33 -25.63 -80.67
CA GLU A 330 -9.19 -25.24 -81.80
C GLU A 330 -8.37 -24.85 -83.03
N LEU A 331 -7.31 -24.06 -82.84
CA LEU A 331 -6.41 -23.65 -83.92
C LEU A 331 -5.71 -24.84 -84.56
N ARG A 332 -5.24 -25.82 -83.77
CA ARG A 332 -4.68 -27.08 -84.29
C ARG A 332 -5.70 -27.87 -85.11
N LYS A 333 -6.95 -27.94 -84.63
CA LYS A 333 -8.03 -28.63 -85.35
C LYS A 333 -8.33 -27.97 -86.69
N GLN A 334 -8.39 -26.64 -86.73
CA GLN A 334 -8.57 -25.88 -87.97
C GLN A 334 -7.39 -26.04 -88.93
N GLY A 335 -6.15 -26.03 -88.40
CA GLY A 335 -4.94 -26.27 -89.20
C GLY A 335 -4.93 -27.65 -89.88
N LEU A 336 -5.36 -28.70 -89.17
CA LEU A 336 -5.52 -30.04 -89.75
C LEU A 336 -6.60 -30.08 -90.84
N GLN A 337 -7.69 -29.34 -90.68
CA GLN A 337 -8.75 -29.25 -91.70
C GLN A 337 -8.28 -28.51 -92.96
N LEU A 338 -7.54 -27.41 -92.80
CA LEU A 338 -6.93 -26.69 -93.92
C LEU A 338 -5.96 -27.58 -94.69
N LEU A 339 -5.13 -28.36 -93.99
CA LEU A 339 -4.18 -29.27 -94.62
C LEU A 339 -4.89 -30.39 -95.41
N GLN A 340 -6.03 -30.87 -94.93
CA GLN A 340 -6.88 -31.81 -95.67
C GLN A 340 -7.53 -31.18 -96.92
N LEU A 341 -7.99 -29.93 -96.82
CA LEU A 341 -8.56 -29.20 -97.95
C LEU A 341 -7.50 -28.86 -98.99
N GLU A 342 -6.29 -28.50 -98.58
CA GLU A 342 -5.17 -28.20 -99.46
C GLU A 342 -4.67 -29.47 -100.17
N ALA A 343 -4.60 -30.60 -99.48
CA ALA A 343 -4.37 -31.91 -100.10
C ALA A 343 -5.53 -32.34 -101.03
N GLY A 344 -6.75 -31.86 -100.79
CA GLY A 344 -7.87 -31.97 -101.74
C GLY A 344 -7.62 -31.15 -103.00
N ARG A 345 -7.33 -29.85 -102.84
CA ARG A 345 -7.04 -28.93 -103.94
C ARG A 345 -5.88 -29.39 -104.82
N VAL A 346 -4.83 -29.96 -104.24
CA VAL A 346 -3.70 -30.53 -105.00
C VAL A 346 -4.15 -31.74 -105.82
N ARG A 347 -4.95 -32.65 -105.25
CA ARG A 347 -5.52 -33.79 -106.00
C ARG A 347 -6.44 -33.33 -107.12
N ASP A 348 -7.25 -32.30 -106.86
CA ASP A 348 -8.13 -31.71 -107.86
C ASP A 348 -7.31 -31.03 -108.98
N ALA A 349 -6.21 -30.35 -108.63
CA ALA A 349 -5.28 -29.77 -109.60
C ALA A 349 -4.57 -30.82 -110.45
N GLU A 350 -4.13 -31.94 -109.86
CA GLU A 350 -3.58 -33.09 -110.61
C GLU A 350 -4.61 -33.70 -111.55
N GLN A 351 -5.88 -33.83 -111.12
CA GLN A 351 -6.96 -34.28 -112.01
C GLN A 351 -7.21 -33.31 -113.17
N ILE A 352 -7.19 -32.00 -112.91
CA ILE A 352 -7.32 -30.98 -113.95
C ILE A 352 -6.15 -31.06 -114.94
N GLN A 353 -4.93 -31.26 -114.46
CA GLN A 353 -3.75 -31.38 -115.32
C GLN A 353 -3.81 -32.63 -116.20
N VAL A 354 -4.28 -33.76 -115.69
CA VAL A 354 -4.54 -34.97 -116.49
C VAL A 354 -5.63 -34.71 -117.53
N LEU A 355 -6.71 -34.00 -117.17
CA LEU A 355 -7.76 -33.63 -118.13
C LEU A 355 -7.22 -32.69 -119.22
N GLU A 356 -6.38 -31.72 -118.86
CA GLU A 356 -5.71 -30.84 -119.82
C GLU A 356 -4.74 -31.61 -120.74
N GLU A 357 -4.05 -32.62 -120.22
CA GLU A 357 -3.17 -33.49 -121.01
C GLU A 357 -3.97 -34.37 -121.98
N THR A 358 -5.13 -34.90 -121.57
CA THR A 358 -6.06 -35.59 -122.49
C THR A 358 -6.66 -34.67 -123.55
N VAL A 359 -6.90 -33.39 -123.23
CA VAL A 359 -7.33 -32.38 -124.21
C VAL A 359 -6.19 -32.06 -125.17
N LYS A 360 -4.95 -31.94 -124.69
CA LYS A 360 -3.75 -31.74 -125.53
C LYS A 360 -3.45 -32.93 -126.46
N GLU A 361 -3.69 -34.17 -126.01
CA GLU A 361 -3.56 -35.36 -126.86
C GLU A 361 -4.65 -35.44 -127.94
N LEU A 362 -5.85 -34.88 -127.68
CA LEU A 362 -6.93 -34.76 -128.66
C LEU A 362 -6.71 -33.60 -129.67
N GLU A 363 -5.93 -32.58 -129.31
CA GLU A 363 -5.62 -31.45 -130.19
C GLU A 363 -4.41 -31.69 -131.12
N PHE A 364 -3.58 -32.72 -130.87
CA PHE A 364 -2.38 -33.03 -131.67
C PHE A 364 -2.61 -33.89 -132.93
N SER A 365 -3.87 -34.13 -133.35
CA SER A 365 -4.22 -34.94 -134.53
C SER A 365 -4.69 -34.16 -135.78
N SER A 366 -4.55 -32.82 -135.83
CA SER A 366 -4.87 -32.07 -137.07
C SER A 366 -4.05 -30.79 -137.26
N GLY A 367 -2.94 -30.93 -137.99
CA GLY A 367 -2.54 -30.06 -139.11
C GLY A 367 -2.32 -28.55 -138.93
N GLY A 368 -1.05 -28.16 -138.82
CA GLY A 368 -0.38 -27.32 -139.84
C GLY A 368 -0.36 -25.79 -139.71
N GLY A 369 0.83 -25.26 -139.41
CA GLY A 369 1.42 -24.11 -140.13
C GLY A 369 1.44 -22.73 -139.45
N GLY A 370 2.66 -22.17 -139.25
CA GLY A 370 2.92 -20.72 -139.25
C GLY A 370 3.40 -20.07 -137.93
N GLN A 371 4.68 -19.64 -137.89
CA GLN A 371 5.24 -18.58 -137.01
C GLN A 371 4.65 -17.19 -137.38
N PRO A 372 4.68 -16.10 -136.55
CA PRO A 372 5.75 -15.69 -135.62
C PRO A 372 5.35 -14.97 -134.28
N LEU A 373 6.34 -14.81 -133.38
CA LEU A 373 6.57 -13.78 -132.34
C LEU A 373 5.39 -13.10 -131.59
N SER A 374 5.34 -13.24 -130.25
CA SER A 374 5.20 -12.16 -129.22
C SER A 374 4.89 -12.74 -127.82
N HIS A 375 5.33 -12.02 -126.76
CA HIS A 375 4.83 -11.97 -125.35
C HIS A 375 4.73 -13.29 -124.54
N ASP A 376 4.93 -13.39 -123.22
CA ASP A 376 5.04 -12.43 -122.13
C ASP A 376 5.53 -13.16 -120.84
N LEU A 377 5.95 -12.37 -119.84
CA LEU A 377 5.93 -12.62 -118.38
C LEU A 377 6.85 -13.70 -117.75
N ASP A 378 7.73 -13.23 -116.86
CA ASP A 378 7.84 -13.72 -115.49
C ASP A 378 8.59 -12.64 -114.65
N THR A 379 7.91 -11.97 -113.73
CA THR A 379 7.77 -12.33 -112.30
C THR A 379 8.96 -11.82 -111.45
N ASP A 380 8.73 -10.64 -110.88
CA ASP A 380 9.45 -9.93 -109.82
C ASP A 380 9.75 -10.79 -108.57
N MET A 381 10.65 -10.46 -107.64
CA MET A 381 11.91 -9.70 -107.60
C MET A 381 12.43 -9.89 -106.15
N GLU A 382 13.75 -9.97 -106.03
CA GLU A 382 14.54 -9.96 -104.78
C GLU A 382 14.34 -8.63 -104.01
N GLY A 383 14.47 -8.56 -102.69
CA GLY A 383 15.76 -8.51 -102.00
C GLY A 383 15.86 -7.22 -101.16
N SER A 384 16.37 -7.33 -99.93
CA SER A 384 16.82 -6.22 -99.06
C SER A 384 18.07 -5.52 -99.68
N PRO A 385 18.73 -4.48 -99.09
CA PRO A 385 18.52 -3.72 -97.84
C PRO A 385 18.74 -2.17 -97.94
N HIS A 386 18.55 -1.48 -96.80
CA HIS A 386 19.08 -0.18 -96.26
C HIS A 386 20.32 0.51 -96.91
N PRO A 387 20.76 1.76 -96.57
CA PRO A 387 20.36 2.73 -95.50
C PRO A 387 20.39 4.27 -95.82
N SER A 388 19.91 5.08 -94.84
CA SER A 388 20.45 6.36 -94.29
C SER A 388 20.64 7.70 -95.09
N ASN A 389 20.06 8.74 -94.46
CA ASN A 389 20.58 10.10 -94.13
C ASN A 389 20.52 11.30 -95.12
N ASN A 390 19.60 12.22 -94.78
CA ASN A 390 19.72 13.69 -94.68
C ASN A 390 20.93 14.39 -95.33
N THR A 391 20.70 15.32 -96.27
CA THR A 391 20.83 16.80 -96.10
C THR A 391 20.60 17.57 -97.42
N MET A 392 20.31 18.86 -97.26
CA MET A 392 19.59 19.78 -98.16
C MET A 392 20.49 20.55 -99.16
N SER A 393 19.86 21.04 -100.25
CA SER A 393 20.13 22.37 -100.90
C SER A 393 21.37 22.49 -101.83
N THR A 394 21.45 23.15 -103.00
CA THR A 394 20.58 23.98 -103.88
C THR A 394 21.43 24.38 -105.14
N THR A 395 21.74 23.51 -106.12
CA THR A 395 22.30 23.98 -107.45
C THR A 395 22.05 23.03 -108.63
N SER A 396 21.13 22.07 -108.49
CA SER A 396 20.31 21.54 -109.59
C SER A 396 18.96 22.28 -109.69
N LEU A 397 18.69 23.19 -108.75
CA LEU A 397 17.44 23.94 -108.69
C LEU A 397 17.20 24.81 -109.91
N LYS A 398 18.23 25.41 -110.50
CA LYS A 398 18.03 26.27 -111.68
C LYS A 398 17.69 25.53 -112.97
N LEU A 399 17.94 24.21 -113.05
CA LEU A 399 17.60 23.37 -114.21
C LEU A 399 16.38 22.48 -113.98
N ARG A 400 16.01 22.23 -112.72
CA ARG A 400 14.73 21.59 -112.39
C ARG A 400 13.56 22.59 -112.38
N ILE A 401 13.79 23.87 -112.10
CA ILE A 401 12.74 24.92 -112.21
C ILE A 401 12.11 24.96 -113.62
N SER A 402 12.88 24.69 -114.69
CA SER A 402 12.38 24.68 -116.07
C SER A 402 11.76 23.35 -116.55
N GLN A 403 12.05 22.22 -115.89
CA GLN A 403 11.29 20.97 -116.08
C GLN A 403 10.03 20.93 -115.21
N LEU A 404 10.07 21.57 -114.03
CA LEU A 404 8.94 21.63 -113.09
C LEU A 404 7.81 22.54 -113.55
N GLU A 405 8.05 23.61 -114.30
CA GLU A 405 6.96 24.36 -114.95
C GLU A 405 6.21 23.53 -115.99
N ARG A 406 6.84 22.49 -116.57
CA ARG A 406 6.25 21.62 -117.59
C ARG A 406 5.62 20.33 -117.06
N GLU A 407 5.95 19.94 -115.84
CA GLU A 407 5.22 18.88 -115.16
C GLU A 407 4.16 19.46 -114.21
N VAL A 408 4.18 20.75 -113.84
CA VAL A 408 3.03 21.43 -113.18
C VAL A 408 1.74 21.40 -114.03
N GLU A 409 1.84 21.06 -115.31
CA GLU A 409 0.69 20.74 -116.18
C GLU A 409 0.27 19.25 -116.08
N THR A 410 1.20 18.31 -115.96
CA THR A 410 0.90 16.86 -115.85
C THR A 410 0.78 16.35 -114.40
N LEU A 411 1.17 17.17 -113.41
CA LEU A 411 0.95 17.05 -111.96
C LEU A 411 -0.20 17.95 -111.46
N LYS A 412 -0.99 18.52 -112.38
CA LYS A 412 -2.43 18.70 -112.13
C LYS A 412 -3.23 17.43 -112.46
N GLU A 413 -2.63 16.53 -113.24
CA GLU A 413 -3.16 15.21 -113.63
C GLU A 413 -2.47 14.04 -112.88
N GLU A 414 -1.45 14.32 -112.07
CA GLU A 414 -0.83 13.41 -111.09
C GLU A 414 -0.95 14.02 -109.67
N ARG A 415 -1.41 13.22 -108.70
CA ARG A 415 -1.68 13.51 -107.25
C ARG A 415 -3.04 14.09 -106.87
N GLN A 416 -4.07 13.25 -107.00
CA GLN A 416 -5.13 13.08 -105.97
C GLN A 416 -5.34 11.56 -105.80
N GLU A 417 -4.56 10.91 -104.93
CA GLU A 417 -4.87 10.67 -103.50
C GLU A 417 -5.42 9.25 -103.28
N THR A 418 -4.46 8.32 -103.10
CA THR A 418 -4.45 7.30 -102.02
C THR A 418 -5.75 6.57 -101.71
N GLY A 419 -5.78 5.26 -102.01
CA GLY A 419 -6.55 4.30 -101.21
C GLY A 419 -7.35 3.29 -102.03
N GLY A 420 -6.66 2.29 -102.58
CA GLY A 420 -7.24 1.25 -103.45
C GLY A 420 -8.32 0.34 -102.86
N SER A 421 -8.74 0.50 -101.60
CA SER A 421 -9.88 -0.26 -101.04
C SER A 421 -11.08 0.60 -100.65
N ARG A 422 -10.91 1.93 -100.55
CA ARG A 422 -12.02 2.89 -100.42
C ARG A 422 -12.45 3.42 -101.79
N ALA A 423 -11.52 3.45 -102.76
CA ALA A 423 -11.79 3.75 -104.16
C ALA A 423 -12.79 2.77 -104.79
N THR A 424 -12.77 1.48 -104.45
CA THR A 424 -13.72 0.50 -105.00
C THR A 424 -15.13 0.67 -104.45
N VAL A 425 -15.26 1.03 -103.16
CA VAL A 425 -16.56 1.32 -102.53
C VAL A 425 -17.12 2.64 -103.05
N LEU A 426 -16.25 3.64 -103.23
CA LEU A 426 -16.59 4.89 -103.90
C LEU A 426 -16.91 4.69 -105.38
N GLN A 427 -16.26 3.74 -106.07
CA GLN A 427 -16.57 3.38 -107.46
C GLN A 427 -17.96 2.77 -107.57
N HIS A 428 -18.35 1.92 -106.62
CA HIS A 428 -19.70 1.34 -106.61
C HIS A 428 -20.78 2.39 -106.29
N LEU A 429 -20.48 3.34 -105.38
CA LEU A 429 -21.35 4.49 -105.11
C LEU A 429 -21.38 5.51 -106.26
N LEU A 430 -20.27 5.66 -106.99
CA LEU A 430 -20.15 6.50 -108.18
C LEU A 430 -20.90 5.87 -109.36
N ASP A 431 -20.87 4.55 -109.51
CA ASP A 431 -21.63 3.83 -110.53
C ASP A 431 -23.14 3.92 -110.24
N ASP A 432 -23.58 3.80 -108.98
CA ASP A 432 -24.98 4.03 -108.59
C ASP A 432 -25.40 5.51 -108.77
N ALA A 433 -24.52 6.47 -108.44
CA ALA A 433 -24.75 7.89 -108.68
C ALA A 433 -24.77 8.24 -110.17
N ASN A 434 -23.94 7.61 -111.00
CA ASN A 434 -23.91 7.79 -112.45
C ASN A 434 -25.12 7.15 -113.12
N LYS A 435 -25.64 6.03 -112.59
CA LYS A 435 -26.90 5.42 -113.04
C LYS A 435 -28.08 6.35 -112.74
N SER A 436 -28.09 6.96 -111.56
CA SER A 436 -29.07 7.98 -111.16
C SER A 436 -28.96 9.25 -112.00
N LYS A 437 -27.74 9.75 -112.26
CA LYS A 437 -27.48 10.90 -113.15
C LYS A 437 -27.93 10.63 -114.59
N SER A 438 -27.67 9.43 -115.12
CA SER A 438 -28.08 9.07 -116.49
C SER A 438 -29.61 8.94 -116.59
N GLN A 439 -30.28 8.50 -115.52
CA GLN A 439 -31.73 8.56 -115.38
C GLN A 439 -32.23 10.02 -115.38
N PHE A 440 -31.60 10.91 -114.60
CA PHE A 440 -31.95 12.34 -114.56
C PHE A 440 -31.65 13.08 -115.86
N GLU A 441 -30.57 12.76 -116.57
CA GLU A 441 -30.27 13.33 -117.89
C GLU A 441 -31.31 12.89 -118.93
N LYS A 442 -31.79 11.64 -118.83
CA LYS A 442 -32.86 11.12 -119.68
C LYS A 442 -34.21 11.78 -119.36
N ASP A 443 -34.54 11.94 -118.08
CA ASP A 443 -35.76 12.62 -117.63
C ASP A 443 -35.72 14.13 -117.96
N TYR A 444 -34.54 14.76 -117.85
CA TYR A 444 -34.32 16.15 -118.26
C TYR A 444 -34.45 16.34 -119.77
N LEU A 445 -33.90 15.42 -120.59
CA LEU A 445 -34.08 15.49 -122.04
C LEU A 445 -35.54 15.28 -122.46
N GLN A 446 -36.24 14.39 -121.75
CA GLN A 446 -37.65 14.09 -122.01
C GLN A 446 -38.55 15.29 -121.64
N GLU A 447 -38.28 15.96 -120.53
CA GLU A 447 -38.99 17.20 -120.18
C GLU A 447 -38.58 18.40 -121.03
N HIS A 448 -37.32 18.46 -121.47
CA HIS A 448 -36.89 19.50 -122.41
C HIS A 448 -37.58 19.33 -123.78
N GLN A 449 -37.76 18.09 -124.25
CA GLN A 449 -38.58 17.79 -125.43
C GLN A 449 -40.05 18.13 -125.22
N ALA A 450 -40.63 17.82 -124.05
CA ALA A 450 -42.01 18.17 -123.70
C ALA A 450 -42.24 19.70 -123.67
N LYS A 451 -41.27 20.44 -123.13
CA LYS A 451 -41.26 21.92 -123.15
C LYS A 451 -41.23 22.47 -124.58
N MET A 452 -40.36 21.94 -125.45
CA MET A 452 -40.29 22.36 -126.85
C MET A 452 -41.60 22.07 -127.61
N THR A 453 -42.28 20.96 -127.31
CA THR A 453 -43.60 20.66 -127.88
C THR A 453 -44.69 21.60 -127.36
N ALA A 454 -44.67 21.97 -126.07
CA ALA A 454 -45.61 22.92 -125.48
C ALA A 454 -45.40 24.36 -125.99
N GLU A 455 -44.15 24.78 -126.20
CA GLU A 455 -43.82 26.07 -126.84
C GLU A 455 -44.26 26.10 -128.31
N GLY A 456 -44.15 24.96 -129.02
CA GLY A 456 -44.68 24.81 -130.38
C GLY A 456 -46.21 24.82 -130.48
N GLU A 457 -46.92 24.32 -129.47
CA GLU A 457 -48.39 24.43 -129.38
C GLU A 457 -48.84 25.84 -129.00
N LEU A 458 -48.10 26.54 -128.15
CA LEU A 458 -48.32 27.96 -127.83
C LEU A 458 -48.14 28.84 -129.07
N ASP A 459 -47.13 28.61 -129.91
CA ASP A 459 -46.93 29.36 -131.16
C ASP A 459 -47.98 29.01 -132.23
N ARG A 460 -48.59 27.81 -132.18
CA ARG A 460 -49.77 27.45 -133.00
C ARG A 460 -51.05 28.16 -132.52
N ILE A 461 -51.22 28.35 -131.22
CA ILE A 461 -52.32 29.16 -130.65
C ILE A 461 -52.10 30.66 -130.96
N ARG A 462 -50.83 31.09 -131.04
CA ARG A 462 -50.43 32.46 -131.37
C ARG A 462 -50.54 32.82 -132.87
N SER A 463 -50.64 31.85 -133.78
CA SER A 463 -50.64 32.04 -135.25
C SER A 463 -52.01 32.05 -135.94
N GLY A 464 -53.13 31.95 -135.20
CA GLY A 464 -54.39 32.65 -135.50
C GLY A 464 -55.29 32.17 -136.66
N LYS A 465 -56.59 31.92 -136.33
CA LYS A 465 -57.82 32.29 -137.09
C LYS A 465 -59.06 31.58 -136.49
N GLY A 466 -60.06 32.34 -136.04
CA GLY A 466 -61.43 31.82 -135.80
C GLY A 466 -62.20 32.44 -134.62
N ASP A 467 -62.99 33.47 -134.91
CA ASP A 467 -64.22 33.98 -134.27
C ASP A 467 -64.29 34.30 -132.76
N GLU A 468 -64.32 35.61 -132.51
CA GLU A 468 -64.63 36.31 -131.28
C GLU A 468 -66.12 36.22 -130.92
N SER A 469 -66.49 35.49 -129.85
CA SER A 469 -67.55 35.91 -128.91
C SER A 469 -67.72 34.95 -127.72
N GLU A 470 -67.69 33.63 -127.95
CA GLU A 470 -67.94 32.63 -126.88
C GLU A 470 -66.67 32.22 -126.12
N VAL A 471 -65.53 32.19 -126.81
CA VAL A 471 -64.23 31.83 -126.21
C VAL A 471 -63.82 32.85 -125.15
N ALA A 472 -64.14 34.14 -125.35
CA ALA A 472 -63.88 35.20 -124.38
C ALA A 472 -64.71 35.04 -123.08
N PHE A 473 -65.94 34.52 -123.20
CA PHE A 473 -66.79 34.24 -122.04
C PHE A 473 -66.34 32.98 -121.29
N ALA A 474 -65.95 31.92 -122.02
CA ALA A 474 -65.32 30.73 -121.44
C ALA A 474 -63.98 31.06 -120.76
N LEU A 475 -63.18 31.94 -121.37
CA LEU A 475 -61.96 32.50 -120.75
C LEU A 475 -62.27 33.33 -119.51
N ARG A 476 -63.39 34.07 -119.44
CA ARG A 476 -63.83 34.77 -118.21
C ARG A 476 -64.32 33.84 -117.11
N MET A 477 -65.00 32.75 -117.48
CA MET A 477 -65.41 31.71 -116.54
C MET A 477 -64.20 30.94 -115.99
N MET A 478 -63.23 30.64 -116.84
CA MET A 478 -61.94 30.10 -116.42
C MET A 478 -61.14 31.12 -115.60
N LEU A 479 -61.17 32.40 -115.96
CA LEU A 479 -60.53 33.48 -115.19
C LEU A 479 -61.14 33.57 -113.81
N ASN A 480 -62.47 33.48 -113.66
CA ASN A 480 -63.14 33.46 -112.36
C ASN A 480 -62.81 32.19 -111.56
N SER A 481 -62.66 31.03 -112.22
CA SER A 481 -62.20 29.80 -111.56
C SER A 481 -60.74 29.94 -111.11
N CYS A 482 -59.89 30.51 -111.95
CA CYS A 482 -58.50 30.85 -111.62
C CYS A 482 -58.41 31.93 -110.55
N GLU A 483 -59.32 32.91 -110.48
CA GLU A 483 -59.38 33.91 -109.41
C GLU A 483 -59.83 33.25 -108.10
N LYS A 484 -60.69 32.24 -108.17
CA LYS A 484 -61.10 31.45 -106.99
C LYS A 484 -59.97 30.53 -106.53
N GLU A 485 -59.20 29.96 -107.44
CA GLU A 485 -57.96 29.25 -107.13
C GLU A 485 -56.86 30.20 -106.64
N LEU A 486 -56.78 31.42 -107.17
CA LEU A 486 -55.90 32.49 -106.71
C LEU A 486 -56.32 32.97 -105.32
N PHE A 487 -57.61 33.00 -105.01
CA PHE A 487 -58.13 33.34 -103.70
C PHE A 487 -57.88 32.22 -102.70
N LYS A 488 -58.03 30.95 -103.11
CA LYS A 488 -57.59 29.81 -102.31
C LYS A 488 -56.08 29.81 -102.12
N ALA A 489 -55.31 30.08 -103.16
CA ALA A 489 -53.87 30.21 -103.12
C ALA A 489 -53.43 31.43 -102.30
N LYS A 490 -54.21 32.52 -102.25
CA LYS A 490 -54.01 33.69 -101.38
C LYS A 490 -54.39 33.42 -99.94
N ASN A 491 -55.39 32.59 -99.67
CA ASN A 491 -55.70 32.18 -98.30
C ASN A 491 -54.69 31.15 -97.82
N VAL A 492 -54.21 30.27 -98.70
CA VAL A 492 -53.05 29.41 -98.41
C VAL A 492 -51.81 30.28 -98.29
N LEU A 493 -51.63 31.34 -99.08
CA LEU A 493 -50.54 32.30 -98.93
C LEU A 493 -50.68 33.07 -97.63
N SER A 494 -51.89 33.46 -97.20
CA SER A 494 -52.10 34.15 -95.92
C SER A 494 -51.94 33.21 -94.74
N GLU A 495 -52.36 31.95 -94.86
CA GLU A 495 -52.04 30.90 -93.89
C GLU A 495 -50.54 30.61 -93.87
N LYS A 496 -49.88 30.60 -95.03
CA LYS A 496 -48.43 30.45 -95.16
C LYS A 496 -47.68 31.72 -94.78
N GLU A 497 -48.31 32.90 -94.79
CA GLU A 497 -47.78 34.19 -94.32
C GLU A 497 -48.00 34.34 -92.83
N VAL A 498 -49.09 33.79 -92.28
CA VAL A 498 -49.29 33.66 -90.83
C VAL A 498 -48.36 32.59 -90.30
N VAL A 499 -48.18 31.46 -91.00
CA VAL A 499 -47.16 30.46 -90.68
C VAL A 499 -45.76 30.99 -91.01
N PHE A 500 -45.56 31.86 -91.99
CA PHE A 500 -44.28 32.50 -92.26
C PHE A 500 -44.00 33.55 -91.20
N GLU A 501 -44.96 34.34 -90.76
CA GLU A 501 -44.83 35.27 -89.65
C GLU A 501 -44.76 34.53 -88.32
N GLN A 502 -45.36 33.35 -88.17
CA GLN A 502 -45.21 32.46 -87.02
C GLN A 502 -43.84 31.80 -87.03
N THR A 503 -43.35 31.31 -88.17
CA THR A 503 -42.00 30.76 -88.36
C THR A 503 -40.95 31.84 -88.43
N LYS A 504 -41.29 33.10 -88.70
CA LYS A 504 -40.45 34.30 -88.63
C LYS A 504 -40.55 34.91 -87.25
N LYS A 505 -41.61 34.66 -86.48
CA LYS A 505 -41.65 34.82 -85.04
C LYS A 505 -40.87 33.73 -84.35
N GLU A 506 -40.90 32.49 -84.82
CA GLU A 506 -40.12 31.36 -84.33
C GLU A 506 -38.69 31.45 -84.86
N LEU A 507 -38.42 32.10 -86.00
CA LEU A 507 -37.08 32.42 -86.49
C LEU A 507 -36.61 33.72 -85.87
N ALA A 508 -37.46 34.67 -85.51
CA ALA A 508 -37.10 35.84 -84.71
C ALA A 508 -37.02 35.49 -83.23
N GLU A 509 -37.73 34.48 -82.75
CA GLU A 509 -37.60 33.85 -81.43
C GLU A 509 -36.44 32.88 -81.48
N ALA A 510 -36.14 32.19 -82.59
CA ALA A 510 -34.92 31.38 -82.71
C ALA A 510 -33.69 32.23 -83.03
N GLN A 511 -33.84 33.39 -83.69
CA GLN A 511 -32.79 34.39 -83.91
C GLN A 511 -32.68 35.29 -82.70
N SER A 512 -33.74 35.56 -81.94
CA SER A 512 -33.65 36.14 -80.59
C SER A 512 -33.05 35.09 -79.67
N ASP A 513 -33.42 33.82 -79.72
CA ASP A 513 -32.74 32.73 -79.01
C ASP A 513 -31.36 32.40 -79.62
N LEU A 514 -30.97 32.98 -80.76
CA LEU A 514 -29.59 32.95 -81.29
C LEU A 514 -28.82 34.27 -81.04
N SER A 515 -29.52 35.40 -80.86
CA SER A 515 -29.00 36.77 -80.78
C SER A 515 -29.14 37.39 -79.40
N MET A 516 -30.13 37.01 -78.60
CA MET A 516 -30.08 36.87 -77.13
C MET A 516 -29.21 35.67 -76.72
N VAL A 517 -28.74 34.85 -77.67
CA VAL A 517 -27.53 34.03 -77.53
C VAL A 517 -26.26 34.76 -78.02
N GLY A 518 -26.38 36.03 -78.40
CA GLY A 518 -25.31 37.02 -78.43
C GLY A 518 -25.37 37.98 -77.23
N ASP A 519 -26.52 38.61 -76.98
CA ASP A 519 -26.68 39.73 -76.06
C ASP A 519 -27.32 39.39 -74.69
N ASP A 520 -28.22 38.40 -74.59
CA ASP A 520 -28.54 37.77 -73.28
C ASP A 520 -27.62 36.59 -72.97
N LYS A 521 -26.84 36.08 -73.93
CA LYS A 521 -25.60 35.40 -73.61
C LYS A 521 -24.58 36.42 -73.22
N LEU A 522 -24.57 37.71 -73.56
CA LEU A 522 -23.64 38.65 -72.93
C LEU A 522 -24.14 39.13 -71.57
N ALA A 523 -25.43 39.33 -71.32
CA ALA A 523 -25.97 39.70 -70.01
C ALA A 523 -26.09 38.49 -69.06
N ALA A 524 -26.57 37.33 -69.56
CA ALA A 524 -26.45 36.07 -68.85
C ALA A 524 -25.03 35.48 -68.92
N LEU A 525 -24.13 35.68 -69.90
CA LEU A 525 -22.68 35.45 -69.69
C LEU A 525 -22.05 36.62 -68.93
N THR A 526 -22.70 37.69 -68.51
CA THR A 526 -22.08 38.66 -67.58
C THR A 526 -22.56 38.40 -66.17
N ILE A 527 -23.78 37.90 -65.97
CA ILE A 527 -24.30 37.40 -64.70
C ILE A 527 -23.86 35.95 -64.46
N TRP A 528 -23.84 35.09 -65.48
CA TRP A 528 -23.23 33.76 -65.51
C TRP A 528 -21.74 33.85 -65.81
N LYS A 529 -21.10 34.83 -66.51
CA LYS A 529 -19.64 35.01 -66.27
C LYS A 529 -19.42 35.58 -64.90
N ALA A 530 -20.21 36.47 -64.30
CA ALA A 530 -19.91 36.93 -62.94
C ALA A 530 -20.20 35.85 -61.88
N SER A 531 -21.19 34.98 -62.10
CA SER A 531 -21.55 33.86 -61.22
C SER A 531 -20.72 32.64 -61.52
N ASN A 532 -20.52 32.27 -62.78
CA ASN A 532 -19.60 31.22 -63.22
C ASN A 532 -18.15 31.69 -63.20
N SER A 533 -17.79 32.99 -63.09
CA SER A 533 -16.44 33.49 -62.72
C SER A 533 -16.30 33.71 -61.25
N LYS A 534 -17.38 33.97 -60.48
CA LYS A 534 -17.31 33.80 -59.02
C LYS A 534 -17.16 32.34 -58.67
N GLU A 535 -17.91 31.43 -59.30
CA GLU A 535 -17.73 29.99 -59.21
C GLU A 535 -16.45 29.57 -59.91
N LEU A 536 -16.01 30.15 -61.05
CA LEU A 536 -14.67 29.84 -61.60
C LEU A 536 -13.58 30.33 -60.66
N THR A 537 -13.72 31.49 -60.00
CA THR A 537 -12.70 32.00 -59.08
C THR A 537 -12.78 31.31 -57.73
N LEU A 538 -13.94 30.82 -57.29
CA LEU A 538 -14.08 29.92 -56.14
C LEU A 538 -13.55 28.53 -56.48
N LEU A 539 -13.87 27.96 -57.63
CA LEU A 539 -13.34 26.68 -58.12
C LEU A 539 -11.87 26.80 -58.52
N GLN A 540 -11.38 27.93 -59.02
CA GLN A 540 -9.96 28.16 -59.29
C GLN A 540 -9.23 28.42 -57.99
N ARG A 541 -9.84 29.10 -57.01
CA ARG A 541 -9.26 29.23 -55.68
C ARG A 541 -9.31 27.91 -54.93
N GLU A 542 -10.36 27.11 -55.04
CA GLU A 542 -10.46 25.76 -54.50
C GLU A 542 -9.55 24.82 -55.27
N HIS A 543 -9.36 24.99 -56.57
CA HIS A 543 -8.42 24.19 -57.36
C HIS A 543 -6.97 24.64 -57.13
N GLU A 544 -6.69 25.92 -56.88
CA GLU A 544 -5.40 26.43 -56.44
C GLU A 544 -5.13 26.07 -54.98
N GLU A 545 -6.12 26.07 -54.10
CA GLU A 545 -6.02 25.60 -52.71
C GLU A 545 -5.87 24.07 -52.68
N GLN A 546 -6.57 23.35 -53.57
CA GLN A 546 -6.40 21.91 -53.75
C GLN A 546 -5.09 21.59 -54.45
N GLN A 547 -4.59 22.38 -55.40
CA GLN A 547 -3.25 22.22 -56.01
C GLN A 547 -2.17 22.62 -55.01
N GLN A 548 -2.38 23.63 -54.18
CA GLN A 548 -1.48 23.99 -53.09
C GLN A 548 -1.50 22.91 -52.01
N GLN A 549 -2.65 22.30 -51.72
CA GLN A 549 -2.74 21.13 -50.86
C GLN A 549 -2.12 19.89 -51.51
N LEU A 550 -2.28 19.67 -52.82
CA LEU A 550 -1.67 18.57 -53.54
C LEU A 550 -0.16 18.74 -53.62
N THR A 551 0.33 19.94 -53.90
CA THR A 551 1.77 20.24 -53.93
C THR A 551 2.37 20.28 -52.52
N LYS A 552 1.62 20.73 -51.52
CA LYS A 552 1.99 20.62 -50.10
C LYS A 552 2.02 19.15 -49.68
N LEU A 553 1.01 18.36 -50.01
CA LEU A 553 0.96 16.92 -49.75
C LEU A 553 2.01 16.17 -50.56
N GLU A 554 2.33 16.55 -51.79
CA GLU A 554 3.41 15.96 -52.58
C GLU A 554 4.78 16.36 -52.05
N LYS A 555 4.93 17.59 -51.53
CA LYS A 555 6.15 18.05 -50.86
C LYS A 555 6.30 17.38 -49.50
N GLU A 556 5.23 17.21 -48.75
CA GLU A 556 5.16 16.46 -47.49
C GLU A 556 5.39 14.97 -47.75
N ASN A 557 4.87 14.39 -48.83
CA ASN A 557 5.10 13.00 -49.20
C ASN A 557 6.51 12.81 -49.77
N LYS A 558 7.09 13.79 -50.48
CA LYS A 558 8.51 13.81 -50.84
C LYS A 558 9.41 14.01 -49.62
N GLN A 559 9.04 14.85 -48.66
CA GLN A 559 9.72 14.99 -47.37
C GLN A 559 9.63 13.69 -46.60
N CYS A 560 8.46 13.07 -46.53
CA CYS A 560 8.25 11.78 -45.87
C CYS A 560 9.00 10.65 -46.59
N LEU A 561 9.11 10.68 -47.92
CA LEU A 561 9.94 9.74 -48.70
C LEU A 561 11.44 10.01 -48.54
N THR A 562 11.88 11.25 -48.37
CA THR A 562 13.29 11.58 -48.11
C THR A 562 13.67 11.31 -46.67
N GLU A 563 12.78 11.52 -45.71
CA GLU A 563 12.88 11.09 -44.32
C GLU A 563 12.82 9.58 -44.23
N LEU A 564 11.94 8.89 -44.97
CA LEU A 564 11.90 7.43 -45.04
C LEU A 564 13.17 6.87 -45.68
N ASN A 565 13.70 7.48 -46.74
CA ASN A 565 14.98 7.09 -47.32
C ASN A 565 16.14 7.42 -46.38
N SER A 566 16.10 8.53 -45.64
CA SER A 566 17.08 8.89 -44.61
C SER A 566 17.06 7.86 -43.48
N VAL A 567 15.87 7.49 -42.99
CA VAL A 567 15.65 6.48 -41.95
C VAL A 567 15.97 5.08 -42.48
N LEU A 568 15.79 4.79 -43.76
CA LEU A 568 16.25 3.54 -44.38
C LEU A 568 17.77 3.52 -44.50
N THR A 569 18.42 4.63 -44.84
CA THR A 569 19.90 4.72 -44.86
C THR A 569 20.50 4.72 -43.46
N GLU A 570 19.82 5.30 -42.45
CA GLU A 570 20.20 5.21 -41.05
C GLU A 570 19.91 3.83 -40.49
N LYS A 571 18.82 3.17 -40.90
CA LYS A 571 18.52 1.77 -40.55
C LYS A 571 19.57 0.85 -41.17
N ASP A 572 19.95 1.03 -42.43
CA ASP A 572 20.99 0.24 -43.08
C ASP A 572 22.38 0.57 -42.51
N GLY A 573 22.62 1.82 -42.09
CA GLY A 573 23.81 2.27 -41.38
C GLY A 573 23.91 1.69 -39.96
N LEU A 574 22.82 1.70 -39.20
CA LEU A 574 22.69 1.10 -37.86
C LEU A 574 22.71 -0.41 -37.93
N SER A 575 22.15 -1.02 -38.99
CA SER A 575 22.21 -2.46 -39.21
C SER A 575 23.62 -2.89 -39.64
N LYS A 576 24.38 -2.06 -40.37
CA LYS A 576 25.81 -2.24 -40.61
C LYS A 576 26.64 -2.05 -39.34
N LEU A 577 26.42 -0.99 -38.56
CA LEU A 577 27.10 -0.76 -37.28
C LEU A 577 26.80 -1.86 -36.27
N SER A 578 25.57 -2.38 -36.27
CA SER A 578 25.16 -3.51 -35.44
C SER A 578 25.82 -4.81 -35.91
N MET A 579 25.94 -5.05 -37.22
CA MET A 579 26.71 -6.17 -37.76
C MET A 579 28.21 -6.04 -37.47
N GLU A 580 28.82 -4.85 -37.61
CA GLU A 580 30.23 -4.60 -37.27
C GLU A 580 30.49 -4.71 -35.76
N GLN A 581 29.59 -4.23 -34.90
CA GLN A 581 29.68 -4.46 -33.45
C GLN A 581 29.52 -5.93 -33.08
N LYS A 582 28.68 -6.67 -33.81
CA LYS A 582 28.47 -8.10 -33.61
C LYS A 582 29.67 -8.92 -34.09
N ASP A 583 30.28 -8.54 -35.22
CA ASP A 583 31.49 -9.16 -35.75
C ASP A 583 32.74 -8.84 -34.91
N THR A 584 32.85 -7.63 -34.37
CA THR A 584 33.93 -7.25 -33.43
C THR A 584 33.76 -7.92 -32.06
N MET A 585 32.54 -8.06 -31.54
CA MET A 585 32.28 -8.89 -30.35
C MET A 585 32.58 -10.37 -30.60
N GLN A 586 32.21 -10.93 -31.75
CA GLN A 586 32.54 -12.31 -32.11
C GLN A 586 34.05 -12.53 -32.33
N GLN A 587 34.78 -11.54 -32.86
CA GLN A 587 36.24 -11.59 -32.94
C GLN A 587 36.91 -11.45 -31.57
N GLN A 588 36.38 -10.60 -30.67
CA GLN A 588 36.85 -10.51 -29.28
C GLN A 588 36.56 -11.78 -28.48
N GLU A 589 35.41 -12.42 -28.70
CA GLU A 589 35.11 -13.74 -28.13
C GLU A 589 36.03 -14.80 -28.71
N ARG A 590 36.27 -14.86 -30.03
CA ARG A 590 37.21 -15.82 -30.64
C ARG A 590 38.66 -15.58 -30.19
N ALA A 591 39.07 -14.34 -29.98
CA ALA A 591 40.39 -14.00 -29.45
C ALA A 591 40.54 -14.37 -27.96
N LYS A 592 39.51 -14.13 -27.14
CA LYS A 592 39.47 -14.58 -25.73
C LYS A 592 39.41 -16.10 -25.61
N THR A 593 38.63 -16.76 -26.45
CA THR A 593 38.50 -18.24 -26.47
C THR A 593 39.77 -18.89 -27.00
N GLY A 594 40.44 -18.27 -27.98
CA GLY A 594 41.73 -18.70 -28.50
C GLY A 594 42.88 -18.54 -27.50
N GLN A 595 42.91 -17.44 -26.73
CA GLN A 595 43.88 -17.26 -25.63
C GLN A 595 43.61 -18.20 -24.45
N MET A 596 42.34 -18.49 -24.14
CA MET A 596 41.96 -19.41 -23.06
C MET A 596 42.24 -20.87 -23.40
N MET A 597 42.06 -21.29 -24.66
CA MET A 597 42.40 -22.66 -25.12
C MET A 597 43.91 -22.93 -25.19
N ALA A 598 44.75 -21.90 -25.31
CA ALA A 598 46.20 -22.06 -25.38
C ALA A 598 46.88 -22.29 -24.00
N SER A 599 46.12 -22.28 -22.89
CA SER A 599 46.70 -22.29 -21.53
C SER A 599 46.08 -23.26 -20.52
N MET A 600 45.16 -24.16 -20.91
CA MET A 600 44.47 -25.05 -19.96
C MET A 600 44.62 -26.54 -20.30
N SER A 601 44.97 -27.36 -19.31
CA SER A 601 45.08 -28.81 -19.44
C SER A 601 43.69 -29.47 -19.52
N ARG A 602 43.61 -30.62 -20.22
CA ARG A 602 42.37 -31.35 -20.51
C ARG A 602 41.52 -31.69 -19.27
N GLU A 603 42.17 -31.84 -18.11
CA GLU A 603 41.55 -32.16 -16.82
C GLU A 603 40.82 -30.95 -16.20
N GLN A 604 41.32 -29.72 -16.42
CA GLN A 604 40.67 -28.50 -15.95
C GLN A 604 39.43 -28.13 -16.78
N LEU A 605 39.38 -28.59 -18.04
CA LEU A 605 38.26 -28.38 -18.96
C LEU A 605 37.03 -29.20 -18.56
N GLU A 606 37.23 -30.41 -18.02
CA GLU A 606 36.13 -31.27 -17.55
C GLU A 606 35.51 -30.74 -16.24
N ASP A 607 36.32 -30.22 -15.31
CA ASP A 607 35.82 -29.63 -14.06
C ASP A 607 35.07 -28.31 -14.30
N VAL A 608 35.54 -27.48 -15.24
CA VAL A 608 34.85 -26.25 -15.64
C VAL A 608 33.54 -26.57 -16.38
N ASN A 609 33.52 -27.59 -17.25
CA ASN A 609 32.29 -28.04 -17.91
C ASN A 609 31.26 -28.57 -16.89
N ARG A 610 31.70 -29.34 -15.88
CA ARG A 610 30.80 -29.81 -14.81
C ARG A 610 30.20 -28.65 -14.01
N GLN A 611 31.00 -27.64 -13.67
CA GLN A 611 30.51 -26.45 -12.98
C GLN A 611 29.54 -25.62 -13.85
N LEU A 612 29.81 -25.50 -15.15
CA LEU A 612 28.91 -24.83 -16.09
C LEU A 612 27.58 -25.58 -16.26
N GLU A 613 27.60 -26.92 -16.30
CA GLU A 613 26.39 -27.73 -16.34
C GLU A 613 25.55 -27.60 -15.07
N GLU A 614 26.19 -27.56 -13.90
CA GLU A 614 25.49 -27.30 -12.62
C GLU A 614 24.89 -25.89 -12.55
N GLN A 615 25.62 -24.88 -13.02
CA GLN A 615 25.09 -23.50 -13.11
C GLN A 615 23.95 -23.39 -14.12
N LEU A 616 24.04 -24.07 -15.26
CA LEU A 616 22.97 -24.11 -16.26
C LEU A 616 21.71 -24.77 -15.68
N ALA A 617 21.86 -25.86 -14.93
CA ALA A 617 20.76 -26.53 -14.26
C ALA A 617 20.08 -25.63 -13.20
N GLN A 618 20.86 -24.90 -12.40
CA GLN A 618 20.31 -23.92 -11.44
C GLN A 618 19.57 -22.78 -12.12
N VAL A 619 20.12 -22.21 -13.19
CA VAL A 619 19.47 -21.12 -13.95
C VAL A 619 18.18 -21.60 -14.60
N MET A 620 18.14 -22.83 -15.12
CA MET A 620 16.93 -23.43 -15.68
C MET A 620 15.85 -23.67 -14.62
N ALA A 621 16.23 -24.12 -13.41
CA ALA A 621 15.30 -24.24 -12.29
C ALA A 621 14.76 -22.86 -11.84
N GLN A 622 15.61 -21.84 -11.80
CA GLN A 622 15.24 -20.46 -11.49
C GLN A 622 14.28 -19.89 -12.55
N LYS A 623 14.54 -20.15 -13.84
CA LYS A 623 13.67 -19.78 -14.96
C LYS A 623 12.30 -20.44 -14.86
N GLY A 624 12.23 -21.71 -14.47
CA GLY A 624 10.98 -22.42 -14.19
C GLY A 624 10.19 -21.79 -13.05
N GLN A 625 10.84 -21.49 -11.91
CA GLN A 625 10.19 -20.81 -10.79
C GLN A 625 9.70 -19.40 -11.15
N ASN A 626 10.51 -18.63 -11.88
CA ASN A 626 10.14 -17.29 -12.31
C ASN A 626 9.03 -17.31 -13.36
N SER A 627 9.00 -18.30 -14.25
CA SER A 627 7.89 -18.54 -15.19
C SER A 627 6.57 -18.81 -14.46
N VAL A 628 6.59 -19.63 -13.40
CA VAL A 628 5.39 -19.91 -12.59
C VAL A 628 4.94 -18.66 -11.82
N LYS A 629 5.88 -17.89 -11.26
CA LYS A 629 5.58 -16.61 -10.60
C LYS A 629 4.99 -15.59 -11.59
N LEU A 630 5.55 -15.50 -12.80
CA LEU A 630 5.06 -14.63 -13.87
C LEU A 630 3.67 -15.05 -14.34
N LYS A 631 3.40 -16.35 -14.45
CA LYS A 631 2.07 -16.87 -14.79
C LYS A 631 1.05 -16.51 -13.70
N ARG A 632 1.38 -16.72 -12.42
CA ARG A 632 0.53 -16.29 -11.29
C ARG A 632 0.30 -14.78 -11.25
N ALA A 633 1.34 -13.99 -11.55
CA ALA A 633 1.23 -12.54 -11.63
C ALA A 633 0.34 -12.12 -12.81
N LYS A 634 0.45 -12.76 -13.98
CA LYS A 634 -0.45 -12.54 -15.12
C LYS A 634 -1.88 -12.94 -14.81
N ASP A 635 -2.10 -14.09 -14.18
CA ASP A 635 -3.44 -14.54 -13.80
C ASP A 635 -4.07 -13.57 -12.77
N PHE A 636 -3.27 -13.05 -11.84
CA PHE A 636 -3.69 -12.03 -10.87
C PHE A 636 -4.00 -10.68 -11.54
N ILE A 637 -3.17 -10.24 -12.48
CA ILE A 637 -3.39 -9.01 -13.26
C ILE A 637 -4.63 -9.16 -14.14
N MET A 638 -4.83 -10.31 -14.81
CA MET A 638 -6.04 -10.58 -15.59
C MET A 638 -7.30 -10.61 -14.71
N GLN A 639 -7.18 -11.10 -13.47
CA GLN A 639 -8.26 -11.10 -12.50
C GLN A 639 -8.57 -9.68 -12.00
N GLN A 640 -7.56 -8.83 -11.82
CA GLN A 640 -7.74 -7.41 -11.52
C GLN A 640 -8.29 -6.63 -12.72
N ASP A 641 -7.81 -6.88 -13.93
CA ASP A 641 -8.32 -6.28 -15.16
C ASP A 641 -9.76 -6.68 -15.42
N ALA A 642 -10.18 -7.90 -15.10
CA ALA A 642 -11.59 -8.31 -15.15
C ALA A 642 -12.46 -7.51 -14.16
N ILE A 643 -11.95 -7.23 -12.96
CA ILE A 643 -12.62 -6.40 -11.95
C ILE A 643 -12.65 -4.92 -12.40
N ILE A 644 -11.59 -4.43 -13.06
CA ILE A 644 -11.49 -3.07 -13.59
C ILE A 644 -12.37 -2.90 -14.83
N LYS A 645 -12.54 -3.92 -15.67
CA LYS A 645 -13.41 -3.88 -16.86
C LYS A 645 -14.90 -3.86 -16.51
N ASP A 646 -15.28 -4.46 -15.38
CA ASP A 646 -16.64 -4.36 -14.82
C ASP A 646 -16.88 -3.02 -14.09
N GLY A 647 -15.81 -2.26 -13.81
CA GLY A 647 -15.87 -0.88 -13.30
C GLY A 647 -15.91 0.13 -14.45
N GLN A 648 -16.99 0.91 -14.57
CA GLN A 648 -17.08 1.97 -15.57
C GLN A 648 -15.90 2.98 -15.44
N PRO A 649 -15.26 3.39 -16.56
CA PRO A 649 -14.05 4.23 -16.56
C PRO A 649 -14.25 5.70 -16.16
N GLY A 650 -15.39 6.05 -15.55
CA GLY A 650 -15.67 7.40 -15.03
C GLY A 650 -15.42 7.59 -13.53
N SER A 651 -15.13 6.52 -12.78
CA SER A 651 -15.09 6.55 -11.30
C SER A 651 -13.73 6.93 -10.70
N LEU A 652 -12.62 6.59 -11.36
CA LEU A 652 -11.28 6.79 -10.81
C LEU A 652 -10.81 8.26 -10.84
N GLN A 653 -11.21 9.05 -11.85
CA GLN A 653 -10.90 10.47 -11.91
C GLN A 653 -11.68 11.29 -10.87
N GLY A 654 -12.92 10.86 -10.57
CA GLY A 654 -13.77 11.45 -9.53
C GLY A 654 -13.28 11.12 -8.11
N GLU A 655 -12.74 9.92 -7.87
CA GLU A 655 -12.22 9.54 -6.56
C GLU A 655 -10.94 10.30 -6.17
N LEU A 656 -10.05 10.58 -7.13
CA LEU A 656 -8.85 11.39 -6.88
C LEU A 656 -9.18 12.86 -6.59
N ILE A 657 -10.10 13.45 -7.35
CA ILE A 657 -10.58 14.83 -7.11
C ILE A 657 -11.38 14.91 -5.79
N SER A 658 -12.19 13.90 -5.48
CA SER A 658 -12.92 13.84 -4.21
C SER A 658 -11.99 13.71 -3.01
N ARG A 659 -10.85 13.01 -3.13
CA ARG A 659 -9.87 12.89 -2.04
C ARG A 659 -9.13 14.20 -1.78
N ASP A 660 -8.84 14.98 -2.82
CA ASP A 660 -8.24 16.30 -2.66
C ASP A 660 -9.26 17.32 -2.08
N GLU A 661 -10.52 17.27 -2.50
CA GLU A 661 -11.62 18.03 -1.89
C GLU A 661 -11.90 17.60 -0.44
N GLU A 662 -11.82 16.31 -0.12
CA GLU A 662 -11.95 15.78 1.24
C GLU A 662 -10.80 16.27 2.15
N ILE A 663 -9.56 16.23 1.66
CA ILE A 663 -8.40 16.75 2.39
C ILE A 663 -8.51 18.26 2.58
N GLU A 664 -9.02 18.99 1.59
CA GLU A 664 -9.27 20.44 1.67
C GLU A 664 -10.42 20.78 2.63
N SER A 665 -11.49 19.98 2.64
CA SER A 665 -12.60 20.11 3.59
C SER A 665 -12.16 19.84 5.04
N LEU A 666 -11.25 18.87 5.25
CA LEU A 666 -10.63 18.61 6.54
C LEU A 666 -9.81 19.81 7.03
N LYS A 667 -9.30 20.66 6.11
CA LYS A 667 -8.53 21.84 6.50
C LYS A 667 -9.35 22.80 7.37
N TYR A 668 -10.62 22.98 7.01
CA TYR A 668 -11.55 23.83 7.73
C TYR A 668 -11.99 23.24 9.08
N LEU A 669 -11.84 21.93 9.25
CA LEU A 669 -12.14 21.24 10.52
C LEU A 669 -10.93 21.19 11.47
N TRP A 670 -9.70 21.51 11.03
CA TRP A 670 -8.52 21.51 11.92
C TRP A 670 -8.68 22.31 13.21
N PRO A 671 -9.26 23.53 13.22
CA PRO A 671 -9.47 24.25 14.48
C PRO A 671 -10.35 23.45 15.44
N LEU A 672 -11.41 22.81 14.95
CA LEU A 672 -12.30 21.97 15.76
C LEU A 672 -11.59 20.69 16.22
N ILE A 673 -10.82 20.04 15.35
CA ILE A 673 -10.02 18.86 15.70
C ILE A 673 -8.98 19.23 16.76
N ILE A 674 -8.27 20.34 16.62
CA ILE A 674 -7.26 20.82 17.59
C ILE A 674 -7.91 21.16 18.91
N ILE A 675 -9.04 21.88 18.92
CA ILE A 675 -9.80 22.18 20.15
C ILE A 675 -10.23 20.88 20.83
N TYR A 676 -10.75 19.92 20.07
CA TYR A 676 -11.11 18.60 20.58
C TYR A 676 -9.90 17.84 21.14
N LEU A 677 -8.76 17.83 20.44
CA LEU A 677 -7.53 17.18 20.91
C LEU A 677 -6.99 17.84 22.20
N ILE A 678 -7.02 19.17 22.29
CA ILE A 678 -6.62 19.90 23.50
C ILE A 678 -7.58 19.57 24.65
N TRP A 679 -8.89 19.61 24.40
CA TRP A 679 -9.90 19.28 25.39
C TRP A 679 -9.75 17.85 25.91
N THR A 680 -9.59 16.88 25.01
CA THR A 680 -9.42 15.46 25.36
C THR A 680 -8.12 15.18 26.09
N SER A 681 -7.02 15.86 25.74
CA SER A 681 -5.70 15.65 26.34
C SER A 681 -5.53 16.36 27.69
N MET A 682 -6.09 17.57 27.84
CA MET A 682 -5.80 18.43 29.00
C MET A 682 -6.95 18.52 30.02
N PHE A 683 -8.20 18.32 29.62
CA PHE A 683 -9.36 18.65 30.46
C PHE A 683 -10.27 17.45 30.73
N ASP A 684 -10.40 16.54 29.78
CA ASP A 684 -11.41 15.49 29.86
C ASP A 684 -10.99 14.28 30.71
N LYS A 685 -11.46 14.27 31.96
CA LYS A 685 -11.26 13.15 32.92
C LYS A 685 -12.39 12.11 32.90
N ALA A 686 -13.33 12.18 31.96
CA ALA A 686 -14.47 11.25 31.93
C ALA A 686 -14.09 9.76 31.95
N PRO A 687 -13.03 9.28 31.25
CA PRO A 687 -12.63 7.88 31.32
C PRO A 687 -12.35 7.37 32.74
N GLU A 688 -11.93 8.26 33.64
CA GLU A 688 -11.62 7.96 35.02
C GLU A 688 -12.79 8.22 35.98
N HIS A 689 -13.84 8.92 35.53
CA HIS A 689 -14.98 9.32 36.37
C HIS A 689 -16.30 8.68 35.89
N GLY A 690 -16.28 7.38 35.60
CA GLY A 690 -17.47 6.62 35.19
C GLY A 690 -17.86 6.71 33.71
N GLY A 691 -17.04 7.36 32.88
CA GLY A 691 -17.24 7.42 31.43
C GLY A 691 -18.43 8.28 30.99
N ARG A 692 -18.88 8.08 29.75
CA ARG A 692 -20.04 8.76 29.14
C ARG A 692 -21.05 7.74 28.61
N ARG A 693 -21.49 6.84 29.48
CA ARG A 693 -22.36 5.73 29.12
C ARG A 693 -23.66 6.21 28.48
N SER A 694 -23.96 5.72 27.28
CA SER A 694 -25.18 6.01 26.51
C SER A 694 -26.03 4.75 26.39
N GLU A 695 -27.23 4.76 26.97
CA GLU A 695 -28.14 3.61 26.86
C GLU A 695 -28.59 3.38 25.42
N TRP A 696 -28.73 4.43 24.62
CA TRP A 696 -29.06 4.30 23.20
C TRP A 696 -27.98 3.54 22.44
N CYS A 697 -26.70 3.89 22.65
CA CYS A 697 -25.58 3.17 22.02
C CYS A 697 -25.53 1.71 22.46
N ARG A 698 -25.71 1.42 23.75
CA ARG A 698 -25.68 0.06 24.31
C ARG A 698 -26.85 -0.81 23.84
N GLN A 699 -28.02 -0.22 23.61
CA GLN A 699 -29.24 -0.91 23.16
C GLN A 699 -29.38 -0.97 21.64
N TRP A 700 -28.40 -0.48 20.89
CA TRP A 700 -28.44 -0.47 19.44
C TRP A 700 -28.67 -1.88 18.87
N ILE A 701 -29.53 -1.98 17.85
CA ILE A 701 -29.99 -3.27 17.32
C ILE A 701 -28.85 -4.12 16.73
N GLY A 702 -27.77 -3.47 16.28
CA GLY A 702 -26.54 -4.11 15.82
C GLY A 702 -25.97 -5.10 16.86
N TRP A 703 -26.14 -4.84 18.15
CA TRP A 703 -25.64 -5.72 19.22
C TRP A 703 -26.37 -7.04 19.34
N LYS A 704 -27.65 -7.11 18.92
CA LYS A 704 -28.38 -8.38 18.82
C LYS A 704 -27.82 -9.23 17.70
N TYR A 705 -27.53 -8.63 16.54
CA TYR A 705 -26.88 -9.32 15.41
C TYR A 705 -25.45 -9.73 15.76
N PHE A 706 -24.72 -8.90 16.50
CA PHE A 706 -23.41 -9.22 17.03
C PHE A 706 -23.44 -10.47 17.91
N GLY A 707 -24.36 -10.54 18.87
CA GLY A 707 -24.56 -11.75 19.69
C GLY A 707 -24.93 -12.98 18.87
N GLN A 708 -25.84 -12.84 17.90
CA GLN A 708 -26.29 -13.93 17.03
C GLN A 708 -25.21 -14.45 16.07
N TYR A 709 -24.29 -13.58 15.64
CA TYR A 709 -23.18 -13.96 14.77
C TYR A 709 -22.24 -14.99 15.43
N PHE A 710 -22.04 -14.86 16.75
CA PHE A 710 -21.19 -15.70 17.59
C PHE A 710 -21.95 -16.73 18.43
N PRO A 711 -23.21 -17.02 18.06
CA PRO A 711 -24.23 -17.53 18.99
C PRO A 711 -23.94 -17.34 20.50
N MET A 712 -23.71 -16.10 20.94
CA MET A 712 -23.33 -15.83 22.33
C MET A 712 -24.50 -16.04 23.30
N GLN A 713 -24.22 -16.61 24.48
CA GLN A 713 -25.22 -16.81 25.53
C GLN A 713 -24.67 -16.41 26.90
N LEU A 714 -25.48 -15.71 27.67
CA LEU A 714 -25.21 -15.33 29.06
C LEU A 714 -25.98 -16.24 30.01
N HIS A 715 -25.27 -16.93 30.90
CA HIS A 715 -25.80 -17.80 31.94
C HIS A 715 -25.53 -17.20 33.31
N LYS A 716 -26.52 -17.24 34.21
CA LYS A 716 -26.36 -16.84 35.62
C LYS A 716 -26.50 -18.05 36.54
N GLU A 717 -25.64 -18.14 37.54
CA GLU A 717 -25.77 -19.15 38.60
C GLU A 717 -26.60 -18.68 39.79
N GLN A 718 -26.61 -17.37 40.05
CA GLN A 718 -27.27 -16.77 41.19
C GLN A 718 -27.82 -15.38 40.83
N ASP A 719 -28.88 -14.95 41.49
CA ASP A 719 -29.31 -13.56 41.48
C ASP A 719 -28.37 -12.70 42.32
N LEU A 720 -28.07 -11.49 41.83
CA LEU A 720 -27.21 -10.52 42.52
C LEU A 720 -28.08 -9.44 43.17
N ASP A 721 -27.79 -9.12 44.43
CA ASP A 721 -28.46 -8.07 45.18
C ASP A 721 -28.14 -6.68 44.59
N PRO A 722 -29.13 -5.92 44.07
CA PRO A 722 -28.92 -4.59 43.48
C PRO A 722 -28.46 -3.52 44.47
N SER A 723 -28.58 -3.76 45.78
CA SER A 723 -28.12 -2.82 46.80
C SER A 723 -26.59 -2.83 46.97
N ARG A 724 -25.89 -3.74 46.28
CA ARG A 724 -24.45 -3.96 46.43
C ARG A 724 -23.69 -3.75 45.14
N ASN A 725 -22.38 -3.57 45.29
CA ASN A 725 -21.45 -3.32 44.20
C ASN A 725 -20.58 -4.55 43.99
N TYR A 726 -20.30 -4.85 42.72
CA TYR A 726 -19.62 -6.06 42.32
C TYR A 726 -18.40 -5.75 41.44
N ILE A 727 -17.40 -6.60 41.54
CA ILE A 727 -16.27 -6.69 40.62
C ILE A 727 -16.38 -8.01 39.87
N PHE A 728 -16.80 -7.95 38.61
CA PHE A 728 -16.85 -9.10 37.72
C PHE A 728 -15.45 -9.36 37.17
N GLY A 729 -14.82 -10.46 37.57
CA GLY A 729 -13.56 -10.88 36.98
C GLY A 729 -13.84 -11.81 35.79
N TYR A 730 -13.60 -11.31 34.57
CA TYR A 730 -13.87 -12.01 33.32
C TYR A 730 -12.66 -12.80 32.83
N HIS A 731 -12.89 -14.05 32.43
CA HIS A 731 -11.89 -15.01 31.95
C HIS A 731 -12.43 -15.84 30.79
N PRO A 732 -11.59 -16.29 29.84
CA PRO A 732 -10.25 -15.78 29.57
C PRO A 732 -10.33 -14.42 28.85
N HIS A 733 -9.22 -13.71 28.74
CA HIS A 733 -9.18 -12.49 27.92
C HIS A 733 -9.46 -12.76 26.43
N GLY A 734 -8.99 -13.90 25.91
CA GLY A 734 -8.90 -14.10 24.46
C GLY A 734 -8.06 -13.00 23.80
N ILE A 735 -8.20 -12.81 22.49
CA ILE A 735 -7.44 -11.78 21.78
C ILE A 735 -7.95 -10.37 22.12
N ILE A 736 -9.27 -10.16 22.04
CA ILE A 736 -9.91 -8.85 22.25
C ILE A 736 -11.18 -8.91 23.13
N SER A 737 -11.42 -10.00 23.86
CA SER A 737 -12.51 -10.14 24.83
C SER A 737 -13.91 -9.80 24.30
N MET A 738 -14.29 -10.41 23.18
CA MET A 738 -15.56 -10.15 22.50
C MET A 738 -16.76 -10.50 23.38
N GLY A 739 -16.69 -11.58 24.17
CA GLY A 739 -17.76 -11.93 25.09
C GLY A 739 -17.90 -10.94 26.25
N ALA A 740 -16.81 -10.34 26.72
CA ALA A 740 -16.85 -9.28 27.74
C ALA A 740 -17.50 -8.01 27.18
N ALA A 741 -17.15 -7.62 25.95
CA ALA A 741 -17.78 -6.50 25.26
C ALA A 741 -19.28 -6.73 25.04
N ALA A 742 -19.67 -7.92 24.56
CA ALA A 742 -21.07 -8.28 24.37
C ALA A 742 -21.87 -8.24 25.68
N THR A 743 -21.29 -8.73 26.78
CA THR A 743 -21.95 -8.91 28.07
C THR A 743 -22.04 -7.62 28.86
N PHE A 744 -20.92 -6.89 29.02
CA PHE A 744 -20.85 -5.74 29.93
C PHE A 744 -20.91 -4.40 29.19
N GLY A 745 -20.35 -4.33 27.98
CA GLY A 745 -20.32 -3.10 27.17
C GLY A 745 -21.61 -2.84 26.37
N THR A 746 -22.47 -3.84 26.18
CA THR A 746 -23.69 -3.70 25.35
C THR A 746 -24.89 -4.37 26.00
N GLU A 747 -26.07 -4.20 25.41
CA GLU A 747 -27.28 -4.97 25.75
C GLU A 747 -27.55 -6.10 24.75
N GLY A 748 -26.55 -6.51 23.97
CA GLY A 748 -26.67 -7.59 22.96
C GLY A 748 -27.11 -8.93 23.57
N LEU A 749 -26.67 -9.23 24.80
CA LEU A 749 -27.07 -10.41 25.58
C LEU A 749 -28.12 -10.13 26.66
N GLY A 750 -28.60 -8.89 26.74
CA GLY A 750 -29.61 -8.46 27.71
C GLY A 750 -29.16 -8.50 29.16
N PHE A 751 -27.92 -8.08 29.46
CA PHE A 751 -27.38 -8.07 30.83
C PHE A 751 -28.32 -7.41 31.83
N SER A 752 -28.88 -6.24 31.50
CA SER A 752 -29.79 -5.51 32.39
C SER A 752 -31.09 -6.27 32.71
N LYS A 753 -31.47 -7.25 31.87
CA LYS A 753 -32.61 -8.15 32.14
C LYS A 753 -32.23 -9.32 33.03
N VAL A 754 -31.00 -9.82 32.91
CA VAL A 754 -30.50 -10.97 33.69
C VAL A 754 -30.16 -10.53 35.12
N PHE A 755 -29.54 -9.35 35.26
CA PHE A 755 -29.13 -8.72 36.53
C PHE A 755 -29.76 -7.33 36.67
N PRO A 756 -31.06 -7.24 37.01
CA PRO A 756 -31.75 -5.96 37.12
C PRO A 756 -31.15 -5.09 38.23
N GLY A 757 -30.99 -3.80 37.96
CA GLY A 757 -30.44 -2.84 38.93
C GLY A 757 -28.91 -2.83 39.06
N ILE A 758 -28.21 -3.76 38.42
CA ILE A 758 -26.74 -3.75 38.34
C ILE A 758 -26.29 -2.99 37.09
N ARG A 759 -25.38 -2.03 37.27
CA ARG A 759 -24.79 -1.21 36.21
C ARG A 759 -23.31 -1.57 36.05
N PRO A 760 -22.95 -2.46 35.10
CA PRO A 760 -21.57 -2.82 34.87
C PRO A 760 -20.85 -1.77 34.02
N HIS A 761 -19.60 -1.50 34.37
CA HIS A 761 -18.66 -0.72 33.56
C HIS A 761 -17.51 -1.62 33.14
N LEU A 762 -17.34 -1.83 31.83
CA LEU A 762 -16.25 -2.66 31.31
C LEU A 762 -14.94 -1.86 31.34
N LEU A 763 -13.95 -2.37 32.06
CA LEU A 763 -12.69 -1.66 32.23
C LEU A 763 -11.66 -2.08 31.20
N THR A 764 -11.01 -1.09 30.58
CA THR A 764 -9.97 -1.29 29.57
C THR A 764 -8.76 -0.40 29.83
N LEU A 765 -7.65 -0.68 29.12
CA LEU A 765 -6.40 0.08 29.19
C LEU A 765 -6.63 1.59 28.96
N GLN A 766 -5.95 2.42 29.75
CA GLN A 766 -6.04 3.88 29.67
C GLN A 766 -5.65 4.42 28.28
N SER A 767 -4.74 3.74 27.57
CA SER A 767 -4.31 4.11 26.22
C SER A 767 -5.45 4.10 25.19
N ASN A 768 -6.48 3.28 25.37
CA ASN A 768 -7.64 3.28 24.47
C ASN A 768 -8.38 4.63 24.49
N PHE A 769 -8.30 5.38 25.59
CA PHE A 769 -8.94 6.69 25.75
C PHE A 769 -8.09 7.86 25.24
N GLN A 770 -6.89 7.58 24.72
CA GLN A 770 -6.03 8.57 24.05
C GLN A 770 -6.28 8.63 22.53
N ILE A 771 -7.01 7.65 21.97
CA ILE A 771 -7.31 7.60 20.54
C ILE A 771 -8.55 8.48 20.27
N PRO A 772 -8.42 9.57 19.49
CA PRO A 772 -9.53 10.45 19.13
C PRO A 772 -10.72 9.70 18.53
N LEU A 773 -11.95 10.12 18.84
CA LEU A 773 -13.23 9.53 18.43
C LEU A 773 -13.48 8.10 18.95
N TYR A 774 -12.50 7.19 18.86
CA TYR A 774 -12.61 5.84 19.40
C TYR A 774 -12.86 5.84 20.91
N ARG A 775 -12.20 6.76 21.64
CA ARG A 775 -12.45 6.98 23.07
C ARG A 775 -13.92 7.26 23.39
N ASP A 776 -14.58 8.09 22.59
CA ASP A 776 -15.98 8.48 22.82
C ASP A 776 -16.91 7.34 22.43
N TYR A 777 -16.58 6.61 21.38
CA TYR A 777 -17.26 5.38 21.01
C TYR A 777 -17.25 4.35 22.15
N ILE A 778 -16.10 4.02 22.72
CA ILE A 778 -16.03 3.03 23.81
C ILE A 778 -16.64 3.56 25.12
N MET A 779 -16.50 4.86 25.42
CA MET A 779 -17.17 5.47 26.59
C MET A 779 -18.70 5.45 26.45
N ALA A 780 -19.22 5.64 25.24
CA ALA A 780 -20.66 5.53 24.98
C ALA A 780 -21.20 4.11 25.25
N HIS A 781 -20.37 3.08 25.09
CA HIS A 781 -20.68 1.71 25.49
C HIS A 781 -20.54 1.46 27.00
N GLY A 782 -20.13 2.47 27.77
CA GLY A 782 -19.90 2.35 29.21
C GLY A 782 -18.56 1.74 29.57
N CYS A 783 -17.59 1.75 28.65
CA CYS A 783 -16.21 1.37 28.97
C CYS A 783 -15.50 2.50 29.73
N CYS A 784 -14.71 2.13 30.73
CA CYS A 784 -13.93 3.06 31.56
C CYS A 784 -12.47 2.62 31.69
N SER A 785 -11.63 3.48 32.25
CA SER A 785 -10.22 3.18 32.54
C SER A 785 -10.12 2.10 33.62
N VAL A 786 -9.18 1.17 33.48
CA VAL A 786 -8.83 0.19 34.53
C VAL A 786 -7.92 0.78 35.62
N SER A 787 -7.68 2.09 35.62
CA SER A 787 -6.91 2.77 36.67
C SER A 787 -7.59 2.63 38.04
N LYS A 788 -6.77 2.67 39.11
CA LYS A 788 -7.25 2.52 40.48
C LYS A 788 -8.29 3.59 40.82
N GLU A 789 -8.02 4.83 40.44
CA GLU A 789 -8.88 6.00 40.68
C GLU A 789 -10.25 5.79 40.03
N SER A 790 -10.28 5.26 38.80
CA SER A 790 -11.52 5.00 38.08
C SER A 790 -12.35 3.90 38.72
N CYS A 791 -11.67 2.81 39.09
CA CYS A 791 -12.30 1.71 39.78
C CYS A 791 -12.94 2.16 41.10
N GLU A 792 -12.21 2.91 41.92
CA GLU A 792 -12.70 3.44 43.20
C GLU A 792 -13.85 4.43 42.98
N HIS A 793 -13.76 5.31 41.98
CA HIS A 793 -14.84 6.25 41.67
C HIS A 793 -16.15 5.54 41.30
N ILE A 794 -16.08 4.53 40.42
CA ILE A 794 -17.26 3.77 39.98
C ILE A 794 -17.85 2.98 41.15
N LEU A 795 -17.02 2.29 41.93
CA LEU A 795 -17.48 1.48 43.06
C LEU A 795 -18.05 2.32 44.22
N ASN A 796 -17.68 3.59 44.32
CA ASN A 796 -18.21 4.52 45.32
C ASN A 796 -19.39 5.38 44.80
N ALA A 797 -19.79 5.24 43.54
CA ALA A 797 -20.86 6.05 42.94
C ALA A 797 -22.27 5.76 43.51
N GLY A 798 -22.45 4.62 44.17
CA GLY A 798 -23.72 4.21 44.77
C GLY A 798 -24.02 2.72 44.56
N PRO A 799 -25.16 2.23 45.08
CA PRO A 799 -25.56 0.83 44.98
C PRO A 799 -25.81 0.40 43.53
N GLY A 800 -25.45 -0.82 43.19
CA GLY A 800 -25.55 -1.40 41.85
C GLY A 800 -24.46 -0.96 40.89
N SER A 801 -23.62 0.04 41.26
CA SER A 801 -22.51 0.50 40.42
C SER A 801 -21.34 -0.48 40.49
N SER A 802 -21.14 -1.23 39.42
CA SER A 802 -20.23 -2.37 39.38
C SER A 802 -19.23 -2.23 38.23
N ILE A 803 -18.10 -2.93 38.35
CA ILE A 803 -17.05 -2.93 37.33
C ILE A 803 -16.82 -4.36 36.81
N ALA A 804 -16.42 -4.48 35.55
CA ALA A 804 -15.99 -5.73 34.96
C ALA A 804 -14.53 -5.59 34.49
N ILE A 805 -13.66 -6.46 34.98
CA ILE A 805 -12.23 -6.47 34.66
C ILE A 805 -11.90 -7.77 33.95
N VAL A 806 -11.30 -7.65 32.76
CA VAL A 806 -10.68 -8.79 32.09
C VAL A 806 -9.29 -9.02 32.68
N VAL A 807 -9.20 -9.95 33.62
CA VAL A 807 -8.06 -10.06 34.55
C VAL A 807 -6.75 -10.47 33.85
N GLY A 808 -6.84 -11.34 32.84
CA GLY A 808 -5.69 -11.84 32.11
C GLY A 808 -4.84 -10.79 31.41
N GLY A 809 -5.51 -9.77 30.86
CA GLY A 809 -4.89 -8.73 30.04
C GLY A 809 -4.05 -9.29 28.88
N ALA A 810 -3.06 -8.51 28.46
CA ALA A 810 -2.17 -8.84 27.35
C ALA A 810 -1.38 -10.16 27.50
N GLN A 811 -1.20 -10.68 28.73
CA GLN A 811 -0.50 -11.96 28.93
C GLN A 811 -1.35 -13.14 28.46
N GLU A 812 -2.65 -13.14 28.79
CA GLU A 812 -3.57 -14.16 28.29
C GLU A 812 -3.83 -13.99 26.80
N SER A 813 -3.92 -12.76 26.28
CA SER A 813 -4.14 -12.53 24.84
C SER A 813 -3.03 -13.11 23.97
N LEU A 814 -1.77 -13.03 24.42
CA LEU A 814 -0.63 -13.63 23.72
C LEU A 814 -0.56 -15.16 23.85
N ALA A 815 -1.18 -15.72 24.90
CA ALA A 815 -1.22 -17.15 25.16
C ALA A 815 -2.51 -17.82 24.65
N ALA A 816 -3.48 -17.04 24.16
CA ALA A 816 -4.76 -17.53 23.68
C ALA A 816 -4.57 -18.56 22.56
N LYS A 817 -5.13 -19.74 22.72
CA LYS A 817 -5.12 -20.79 21.70
C LYS A 817 -6.49 -21.44 21.64
N PRO A 818 -6.99 -21.75 20.43
CA PRO A 818 -8.23 -22.50 20.31
C PRO A 818 -8.18 -23.81 21.11
N GLY A 819 -9.28 -24.13 21.79
CA GLY A 819 -9.43 -25.33 22.60
C GLY A 819 -8.65 -25.35 23.92
N THR A 820 -8.03 -24.26 24.35
CA THR A 820 -7.34 -24.17 25.65
C THR A 820 -7.88 -23.01 26.52
N LEU A 821 -7.78 -23.16 27.84
CA LEU A 821 -7.96 -22.07 28.81
C LEU A 821 -6.80 -22.05 29.81
N ASP A 822 -5.80 -21.22 29.55
CA ASP A 822 -4.71 -20.93 30.48
C ASP A 822 -4.95 -19.54 31.10
N LEU A 823 -5.41 -19.49 32.35
CA LEU A 823 -5.81 -18.25 33.04
C LEU A 823 -4.65 -17.69 33.88
N THR A 824 -4.24 -16.46 33.60
CA THR A 824 -3.20 -15.72 34.32
C THR A 824 -3.79 -15.13 35.59
N LEU A 825 -3.82 -15.92 36.65
CA LEU A 825 -4.47 -15.55 37.92
C LEU A 825 -3.53 -15.55 39.12
N LYS A 826 -2.46 -16.36 39.15
CA LYS A 826 -1.62 -16.54 40.36
C LYS A 826 -1.01 -15.24 40.84
N LYS A 827 -0.49 -14.39 39.94
CA LYS A 827 0.14 -13.12 40.29
C LYS A 827 -0.81 -11.91 40.21
N ARG A 828 -2.09 -12.10 39.90
CA ARG A 828 -3.07 -11.01 39.71
C ARG A 828 -3.84 -10.70 40.99
N LEU A 829 -3.20 -9.98 41.91
CA LEU A 829 -3.82 -9.58 43.20
C LEU A 829 -4.50 -8.20 43.17
N GLY A 830 -4.35 -7.43 42.09
CA GLY A 830 -4.83 -6.04 42.02
C GLY A 830 -6.34 -5.89 42.20
N PHE A 831 -7.13 -6.68 41.48
CA PHE A 831 -8.60 -6.62 41.59
C PHE A 831 -9.12 -7.21 42.91
N ILE A 832 -8.40 -8.18 43.50
CA ILE A 832 -8.69 -8.70 44.85
C ILE A 832 -8.47 -7.62 45.90
N LYS A 833 -7.35 -6.89 45.81
CA LYS A 833 -7.07 -5.74 46.68
C LYS A 833 -8.15 -4.67 46.56
N LEU A 834 -8.56 -4.36 45.33
CA LEU A 834 -9.60 -3.38 45.04
C LEU A 834 -10.96 -3.79 45.67
N ALA A 835 -11.31 -5.07 45.61
CA ALA A 835 -12.51 -5.61 46.24
C ALA A 835 -12.49 -5.40 47.77
N LEU A 836 -11.38 -5.76 48.43
CA LEU A 836 -11.23 -5.62 49.88
C LEU A 836 -11.27 -4.16 50.34
N VAL A 837 -10.62 -3.25 49.62
CA VAL A 837 -10.59 -1.82 49.97
C VAL A 837 -11.97 -1.18 49.81
N ASN A 838 -12.74 -1.55 48.78
CA ASN A 838 -14.05 -0.94 48.51
C ASN A 838 -15.23 -1.70 49.13
N GLY A 839 -15.01 -2.93 49.62
CA GLY A 839 -16.09 -3.80 50.11
C GLY A 839 -17.03 -4.27 48.99
N ALA A 840 -16.53 -4.33 47.76
CA ALA A 840 -17.26 -4.80 46.59
C ALA A 840 -17.11 -6.33 46.47
N ASP A 841 -18.20 -7.03 46.19
CA ASP A 841 -18.18 -8.50 46.08
C ASP A 841 -17.52 -8.94 44.79
N LEU A 842 -16.78 -10.05 44.85
CA LEU A 842 -16.13 -10.62 43.67
C LEU A 842 -17.07 -11.60 42.98
N VAL A 843 -17.22 -11.46 41.66
CA VAL A 843 -18.03 -12.38 40.85
C VAL A 843 -17.15 -13.00 39.76
N PRO A 844 -16.83 -14.31 39.84
CA PRO A 844 -16.10 -14.99 38.78
C PRO A 844 -16.99 -15.12 37.55
N THR A 845 -16.46 -14.73 36.38
CA THR A 845 -17.16 -14.86 35.09
C THR A 845 -16.27 -15.61 34.13
N LEU A 846 -16.72 -16.76 33.64
CA LEU A 846 -15.97 -17.63 32.73
C LEU A 846 -16.67 -17.76 31.38
N ALA A 847 -15.95 -17.49 30.31
CA ALA A 847 -16.41 -17.55 28.94
C ALA A 847 -15.78 -18.74 28.20
N PHE A 848 -16.63 -19.70 27.84
CA PHE A 848 -16.27 -20.84 27.01
C PHE A 848 -16.32 -20.42 25.53
N GLY A 849 -15.29 -20.78 24.74
CA GLY A 849 -15.21 -20.48 23.31
C GLY A 849 -14.56 -19.14 22.94
N GLU A 850 -14.22 -18.30 23.92
CA GLU A 850 -13.58 -16.99 23.67
C GLU A 850 -12.24 -17.11 22.92
N ASN A 851 -11.41 -18.11 23.27
CA ASN A 851 -10.14 -18.38 22.59
C ASN A 851 -10.29 -19.00 21.19
N ASP A 852 -11.48 -19.47 20.81
CA ASP A 852 -11.74 -20.10 19.51
C ASP A 852 -12.11 -19.09 18.41
N LEU A 853 -12.33 -17.82 18.79
CA LEU A 853 -12.73 -16.76 17.87
C LEU A 853 -11.62 -16.37 16.90
N TYR A 854 -10.37 -16.58 17.29
CA TYR A 854 -9.19 -16.21 16.52
C TYR A 854 -8.09 -17.25 16.72
N GLU A 855 -7.17 -17.33 15.77
CA GLU A 855 -5.98 -18.18 15.86
C GLU A 855 -4.73 -17.30 15.79
N LEU A 856 -3.85 -17.40 16.77
CA LEU A 856 -2.60 -16.64 16.76
C LEU A 856 -1.59 -17.29 15.80
N TYR A 857 -1.01 -16.47 14.93
CA TYR A 857 0.11 -16.92 14.10
C TYR A 857 1.38 -17.02 14.95
N GLY A 858 1.88 -18.24 15.12
CA GLY A 858 3.30 -18.56 15.32
C GLY A 858 4.06 -17.68 16.32
N SER A 859 3.62 -17.65 17.57
CA SER A 859 4.42 -17.14 18.69
C SER A 859 5.05 -18.29 19.46
N THR A 860 5.90 -19.08 18.79
CA THR A 860 6.86 -19.92 19.52
C THR A 860 7.80 -18.99 20.27
N ARG A 861 8.11 -19.27 21.54
CA ARG A 861 9.00 -18.46 22.41
C ARG A 861 10.38 -18.12 21.79
N VAL A 862 10.73 -18.76 20.68
CA VAL A 862 12.00 -18.64 19.94
C VAL A 862 11.93 -17.60 18.79
N SER A 863 10.76 -17.11 18.38
CA SER A 863 10.66 -16.19 17.23
C SER A 863 11.06 -14.74 17.57
N LYS A 864 11.68 -14.04 16.62
CA LYS A 864 11.98 -12.60 16.73
C LYS A 864 10.71 -11.76 16.91
N THR A 865 9.58 -12.20 16.36
CA THR A 865 8.26 -11.57 16.53
C THR A 865 7.78 -11.62 17.98
N TYR A 866 7.98 -12.74 18.69
CA TYR A 866 7.68 -12.85 20.12
C TYR A 866 8.52 -11.88 20.97
N GLN A 867 9.82 -11.74 20.66
CA GLN A 867 10.69 -10.80 21.38
C GLN A 867 10.24 -9.34 21.19
N VAL A 868 9.84 -8.94 19.98
CA VAL A 868 9.28 -7.61 19.70
C VAL A 868 7.95 -7.41 20.43
N GLN A 869 7.06 -8.42 20.43
CA GLN A 869 5.80 -8.38 21.18
C GLN A 869 6.01 -8.23 22.69
N GLN A 870 7.00 -8.92 23.27
CA GLN A 870 7.35 -8.80 24.69
C GLN A 870 8.02 -7.46 25.02
N PHE A 871 8.84 -6.92 24.12
CA PHE A 871 9.40 -5.58 24.25
C PHE A 871 8.31 -4.51 24.23
N LEU A 872 7.40 -4.54 23.25
CA LEU A 872 6.26 -3.63 23.18
C LEU A 872 5.36 -3.74 24.42
N LYS A 873 5.09 -4.97 24.89
CA LYS A 873 4.37 -5.20 26.15
C LYS A 873 5.08 -4.56 27.35
N LYS A 874 6.41 -4.68 27.45
CA LYS A 874 7.21 -4.14 28.56
C LYS A 874 7.24 -2.60 28.55
N VAL A 875 7.28 -1.99 27.37
CA VAL A 875 7.43 -0.53 27.21
C VAL A 875 6.08 0.19 27.20
N LEU A 876 5.07 -0.36 26.54
CA LEU A 876 3.78 0.30 26.29
C LEU A 876 2.63 -0.28 27.13
N GLY A 877 2.84 -1.40 27.83
CA GLY A 877 1.79 -2.07 28.60
C GLY A 877 0.75 -2.82 27.75
N PHE A 878 0.83 -2.71 26.41
CA PHE A 878 0.00 -3.43 25.45
C PHE A 878 0.85 -4.01 24.32
N THR A 879 0.30 -5.00 23.63
CA THR A 879 0.94 -5.67 22.48
C THR A 879 -0.11 -5.94 21.42
N ILE A 880 0.30 -5.95 20.15
CA ILE A 880 -0.60 -6.26 19.03
C ILE A 880 -0.39 -7.74 18.69
N PRO A 881 -1.32 -8.63 19.10
CA PRO A 881 -1.25 -10.03 18.69
C PRO A 881 -1.41 -10.11 17.17
N ILE A 882 -0.58 -10.94 16.53
CA ILE A 882 -0.76 -11.29 15.11
C ILE A 882 -1.71 -12.48 15.08
N PHE A 883 -2.93 -12.25 14.61
CA PHE A 883 -3.98 -13.26 14.61
C PHE A 883 -4.64 -13.39 13.25
N ASN A 884 -5.17 -14.59 13.02
CA ASN A 884 -6.01 -14.94 11.90
C ASN A 884 -7.43 -15.18 12.40
N GLY A 885 -8.38 -14.53 11.74
CA GLY A 885 -9.79 -14.85 11.81
C GLY A 885 -10.26 -15.42 10.48
N ARG A 886 -11.31 -14.81 9.92
CA ARG A 886 -11.88 -15.12 8.62
C ARG A 886 -12.03 -13.86 7.76
N GLY A 887 -12.15 -14.04 6.46
CA GLY A 887 -12.47 -12.96 5.53
C GLY A 887 -13.96 -12.61 5.54
N VAL A 888 -14.33 -11.53 4.84
CA VAL A 888 -15.75 -11.20 4.60
C VAL A 888 -16.41 -12.32 3.77
N PHE A 889 -15.71 -12.80 2.74
CA PHE A 889 -16.17 -13.81 1.77
C PHE A 889 -15.49 -15.17 1.86
N ASN A 890 -14.54 -15.37 2.78
CA ASN A 890 -13.83 -16.64 2.97
C ASN A 890 -13.75 -17.03 4.46
N TYR A 891 -13.50 -18.30 4.76
CA TYR A 891 -13.35 -18.81 6.14
C TYR A 891 -11.89 -19.12 6.54
N GLU A 892 -10.96 -18.97 5.61
CA GLU A 892 -9.57 -19.40 5.80
C GLU A 892 -8.64 -18.28 6.30
N PHE A 893 -8.87 -17.02 5.89
CA PHE A 893 -7.98 -15.92 6.27
C PHE A 893 -8.67 -14.55 6.33
N GLY A 894 -8.47 -13.81 7.42
CA GLY A 894 -8.88 -12.40 7.53
C GLY A 894 -8.90 -11.85 8.95
N LEU A 895 -9.48 -10.65 9.12
CA LEU A 895 -9.53 -9.94 10.41
C LEU A 895 -10.85 -10.15 11.18
N LEU A 896 -11.88 -10.70 10.53
CA LEU A 896 -13.16 -10.92 11.19
C LEU A 896 -13.07 -12.14 12.11
N PRO A 897 -13.66 -12.08 13.30
CA PRO A 897 -13.66 -13.21 14.21
C PRO A 897 -14.43 -14.40 13.63
N ARG A 898 -14.03 -15.62 13.98
CA ARG A 898 -14.71 -16.85 13.56
C ARG A 898 -16.09 -16.97 14.23
N ARG A 899 -17.04 -17.54 13.50
CA ARG A 899 -18.41 -17.79 13.97
C ARG A 899 -18.45 -19.03 14.86
N LYS A 900 -17.93 -18.91 16.08
CA LYS A 900 -17.93 -19.97 17.09
C LYS A 900 -18.80 -19.55 18.28
N PRO A 901 -19.52 -20.50 18.91
CA PRO A 901 -20.35 -20.22 20.08
C PRO A 901 -19.50 -19.72 21.24
N VAL A 902 -19.99 -18.68 21.94
CA VAL A 902 -19.39 -18.19 23.19
C VAL A 902 -20.41 -18.27 24.31
N HIS A 903 -20.14 -19.08 25.34
CA HIS A 903 -21.01 -19.20 26.50
C HIS A 903 -20.37 -18.52 27.70
N ILE A 904 -20.96 -17.43 28.16
CA ILE A 904 -20.48 -16.64 29.31
C ILE A 904 -21.28 -17.08 30.53
N VAL A 905 -20.61 -17.62 31.54
CA VAL A 905 -21.21 -18.02 32.82
C VAL A 905 -20.78 -17.02 33.89
N VAL A 906 -21.75 -16.34 34.48
CA VAL A 906 -21.56 -15.48 35.66
C VAL A 906 -21.83 -16.33 36.90
N GLY A 907 -20.78 -16.60 37.67
CA GLY A 907 -20.82 -17.45 38.84
C GLY A 907 -21.38 -16.79 40.08
N LYS A 908 -21.24 -17.48 41.21
CA LYS A 908 -21.71 -17.03 42.53
C LYS A 908 -20.88 -15.86 43.05
N ALA A 909 -21.53 -14.92 43.73
CA ALA A 909 -20.85 -13.79 44.34
C ALA A 909 -20.12 -14.21 45.62
N ILE A 910 -18.83 -13.88 45.71
CA ILE A 910 -18.01 -14.07 46.89
C ILE A 910 -18.14 -12.82 47.75
N ARG A 911 -18.67 -13.01 48.96
CA ARG A 911 -18.92 -11.92 49.90
C ARG A 911 -17.60 -11.33 50.40
N VAL A 912 -17.39 -10.04 50.15
CA VAL A 912 -16.20 -9.33 50.61
C VAL A 912 -16.54 -8.41 51.78
N LYS A 913 -15.75 -8.47 52.84
CA LYS A 913 -15.80 -7.52 53.96
C LYS A 913 -14.80 -6.41 53.68
N LYS A 914 -15.26 -5.16 53.77
CA LYS A 914 -14.40 -3.99 53.60
C LYS A 914 -13.31 -3.97 54.68
N VAL A 915 -12.06 -3.76 54.28
CA VAL A 915 -10.93 -3.62 55.20
C VAL A 915 -10.58 -2.14 55.32
N GLU A 916 -10.47 -1.64 56.56
CA GLU A 916 -9.95 -0.30 56.82
C GLU A 916 -8.42 -0.32 56.76
N GLY A 917 -7.84 0.48 55.84
CA GLY A 917 -6.40 0.51 55.59
C GLY A 917 -5.93 -0.45 54.49
N SER A 918 -4.64 -0.81 54.51
CA SER A 918 -4.04 -1.69 53.50
C SER A 918 -4.30 -3.17 53.83
N PRO A 919 -4.91 -3.95 52.92
CA PRO A 919 -5.12 -5.38 53.15
C PRO A 919 -3.80 -6.12 53.34
N THR A 920 -3.77 -7.05 54.29
CA THR A 920 -2.61 -7.92 54.52
C THR A 920 -2.43 -8.93 53.37
N SER A 921 -1.21 -9.42 53.17
CA SER A 921 -0.93 -10.41 52.12
C SER A 921 -1.71 -11.71 52.31
N GLU A 922 -1.99 -12.10 53.56
CA GLU A 922 -2.76 -13.30 53.89
C GLU A 922 -4.23 -13.15 53.48
N GLN A 923 -4.85 -12.01 53.78
CA GLN A 923 -6.23 -11.70 53.34
C GLN A 923 -6.36 -11.69 51.81
N LEU A 924 -5.34 -11.16 51.11
CA LEU A 924 -5.31 -11.17 49.64
C LEU A 924 -5.24 -12.58 49.08
N MET A 925 -4.35 -13.42 49.61
CA MET A 925 -4.18 -14.80 49.16
C MET A 925 -5.40 -15.67 49.47
N GLU A 926 -6.01 -15.51 50.64
CA GLU A 926 -7.21 -16.24 51.03
C GLU A 926 -8.40 -15.91 50.13
N LEU A 927 -8.65 -14.61 49.88
CA LEU A 927 -9.73 -14.21 48.97
C LEU A 927 -9.44 -14.58 47.51
N GLN A 928 -8.18 -14.51 47.07
CA GLN A 928 -7.78 -15.00 45.75
C GLN A 928 -8.01 -16.51 45.60
N LYS A 929 -7.71 -17.29 46.64
CA LYS A 929 -7.95 -18.73 46.65
C LYS A 929 -9.44 -19.03 46.51
N GLN A 930 -10.30 -18.37 47.30
CA GLN A 930 -11.75 -18.50 47.18
C GLN A 930 -12.24 -18.12 45.77
N TYR A 931 -11.67 -17.06 45.18
CA TYR A 931 -11.98 -16.68 43.81
C TYR A 931 -11.57 -17.74 42.78
N ILE A 932 -10.38 -18.32 42.91
CA ILE A 932 -9.91 -19.39 42.04
C ILE A 932 -10.77 -20.64 42.21
N ASP A 933 -11.15 -21.00 43.44
CA ASP A 933 -11.98 -22.16 43.73
C ASP A 933 -13.36 -22.03 43.06
N GLU A 934 -13.97 -20.85 43.09
CA GLU A 934 -15.24 -20.60 42.38
C GLU A 934 -15.07 -20.58 40.84
N VAL A 935 -13.96 -20.05 40.29
CA VAL A 935 -13.66 -20.17 38.85
C VAL A 935 -13.53 -21.65 38.44
N MET A 936 -12.84 -22.45 39.26
CA MET A 936 -12.70 -23.89 39.05
C MET A 936 -14.04 -24.61 39.17
N ALA A 937 -14.92 -24.19 40.09
CA ALA A 937 -16.26 -24.76 40.22
C ALA A 937 -17.10 -24.55 38.95
N ILE A 938 -17.07 -23.35 38.36
CA ILE A 938 -17.72 -23.08 37.07
C ILE A 938 -17.13 -23.98 35.97
N TRP A 939 -15.79 -24.13 35.93
CA TRP A 939 -15.15 -25.02 34.96
C TRP A 939 -15.64 -26.46 35.10
N GLU A 940 -15.58 -27.04 36.30
CA GLU A 940 -15.99 -28.43 36.55
C GLU A 940 -17.47 -28.67 36.21
N GLN A 941 -18.34 -27.69 36.49
CA GLN A 941 -19.76 -27.82 36.22
C GLN A 941 -20.13 -27.75 34.72
N TYR A 942 -19.42 -26.95 33.93
CA TYR A 942 -19.83 -26.65 32.54
C TYR A 942 -18.86 -27.14 31.45
N LYS A 943 -17.65 -27.61 31.79
CA LYS A 943 -16.64 -28.02 30.80
C LYS A 943 -17.13 -29.07 29.82
N ASP A 944 -17.91 -30.05 30.27
CA ASP A 944 -18.41 -31.12 29.42
C ASP A 944 -19.60 -30.69 28.54
N LYS A 945 -20.22 -29.56 28.86
CA LYS A 945 -21.32 -28.99 28.08
C LYS A 945 -20.85 -27.97 27.05
N TYR A 946 -19.94 -27.07 27.44
CA TYR A 946 -19.55 -25.92 26.62
C TYR A 946 -18.09 -25.96 26.11
N ALA A 947 -17.25 -26.87 26.63
CA ALA A 947 -15.88 -27.10 26.17
C ALA A 947 -15.67 -28.56 25.73
N VAL A 948 -16.58 -29.08 24.90
CA VAL A 948 -16.54 -30.46 24.37
C VAL A 948 -15.27 -30.71 23.54
N GLY A 949 -14.82 -29.71 22.77
CA GLY A 949 -13.63 -29.79 21.92
C GLY A 949 -12.31 -29.37 22.59
N ARG A 950 -12.25 -29.35 23.93
CA ARG A 950 -11.04 -28.91 24.66
C ARG A 950 -9.86 -29.83 24.38
N THR A 951 -8.68 -29.25 24.21
CA THR A 951 -7.42 -29.99 24.02
C THR A 951 -6.69 -30.25 25.34
N GLN A 952 -7.00 -29.47 26.38
CA GLN A 952 -6.48 -29.63 27.73
C GLN A 952 -7.50 -29.10 28.76
N GLU A 953 -7.36 -29.53 30.01
CA GLU A 953 -8.10 -28.95 31.14
C GLU A 953 -7.65 -27.51 31.44
N LEU A 954 -8.50 -26.73 32.09
CA LEU A 954 -8.19 -25.36 32.48
C LEU A 954 -7.00 -25.35 33.44
N ARG A 955 -6.03 -24.45 33.18
CA ARG A 955 -4.87 -24.26 34.05
C ARG A 955 -4.76 -22.83 34.55
N ILE A 956 -4.45 -22.71 35.84
CA ILE A 956 -4.12 -21.45 36.47
C ILE A 956 -2.61 -21.20 36.32
N VAL A 957 -2.24 -20.22 35.49
CA VAL A 957 -0.86 -19.85 35.16
C VAL A 957 -0.44 -18.55 35.85
N GLU A 958 0.86 -18.26 35.81
CA GLU A 958 1.51 -17.15 36.53
C GLU A 958 1.15 -15.76 36.04
#